data_AF-A0A8T2HMG1-F1
#
_entry.id   AF-A0A8T2HMG1-F1
#
_cell.length_a   1.000
_cell.length_b   1.000
_cell.length_c   1.000
_cell.angle_alpha   90.00
_cell.angle_beta   90.00
_cell.angle_gamma   90.00
#
_symmetry.space_group_name_H-M   'P 1'
#
loop_
_entity.id
_entity.type
_entity.pdbx_description
1 polymer ?
#
loop_
_entity_poly.entity_id
_entity_poly.type
_entity_poly.pdbx_seq_one_letter_code
_entity_poly.pdbx_strand_id
1 'polypeptide(L)'
;MPMQDHLKEFVTRCSSISRLKSIGKSTKGFNIWALEISDKPGRGEPEPHVKLVGNLHGDEPTGRALTMALAEWLCKNYESDADAKRIVNDVHLWLVPSMNPDGFTARKRENINGKDLNRNFPDRFIDPSMEPTGEEEAETAVMMKWSLTQHFVASLAFHEGALVANYPFDGTADKETRYEACPDDETFKYLASTYAKSHANMSVADSEEFPNGGGITNGAAWYPIQGSMQDWNYLRAGCMEVTLEVSGLKWPPESVLPQLFKDNLPAMLEYIKIAALGGVRGKVVVESNTVRKDKGKEMHPVEANVTIEGIDFVVRSNSVFGDFYRPLAPGKYTVVVRREGYPTARSNITVPVDGTGVIRDFVLRQKKPSSIDVILSLETQRQHNLVLIGSGIGIMWGFNTNKTIHPSILPVSKVLNIDSMGEKKRKQADGTSLNSADDGQKSTSVGRRSTVSVAVGASCIENAQNLELGTLLAGQIARACAIFNVDEVIVLDDGPSGGPDTVSAAAALLARVLQFMETPQYLRKALIPMHPDLRYAGMLPPLDAPHHMRATEWSAYREGVVRENGAAGGGSFIDVGLEKDAYVTRQLKKGARVTLCLGDEADVLWMDGWEVYKGTLVSPSDPREKKGQYWGYLTRIAPNLKALFEECPFKCGYDLTVGTSERGEQTTSCSLELTPFKHGLIVFGGPQGLEYCLQNDPWKERHSEPSPFFKRYLNTCHDQGSRTIRTEEAILISMAKSTFAYYATEHFRMSGVYWGLSALYLMGKLDDMDREEVITWVFSCQHENGGFGGSERHDPHMLYTLSALQILALYDQLDRVNADKIAEYIAGLQQSDGSFTGDSWGEIDTRFTYCALNALWLLDRMEAIDVTKAANYISSCRNFDGGFGATPGNESHAGQVFTCVAALALANRLDLVEPDLLSWWLCERQTASGGLNGRPEKLQDVCYSWWCLSALSILERLHWIDSEKLTAFILDCQDEDGGGISDRPEDEVDVYHTYFGVAGLALMGHPGLKQVDPTLALPVEVVERLNAKKKNKSI
;
A
#
# COMPACT_ATOMS: atom_id res chain seq x y z
N MET A 1 10.20 36.75 -20.66
CA MET A 1 8.98 35.90 -20.58
C MET A 1 8.99 35.18 -19.23
N PRO A 2 7.85 34.96 -18.55
CA PRO A 2 7.82 34.11 -17.36
C PRO A 2 8.30 32.69 -17.67
N MET A 3 9.04 32.05 -16.76
CA MET A 3 9.65 30.73 -16.98
C MET A 3 8.62 29.67 -17.42
N GLN A 4 7.45 29.63 -16.78
CA GLN A 4 6.41 28.66 -17.11
C GLN A 4 5.91 28.80 -18.55
N ASP A 5 5.80 30.03 -19.07
CA ASP A 5 5.30 30.26 -20.42
C ASP A 5 6.38 29.93 -21.45
N HIS A 6 7.65 30.20 -21.14
CA HIS A 6 8.78 29.77 -21.96
C HIS A 6 8.88 28.23 -22.04
N LEU A 7 8.69 27.51 -20.94
CA LEU A 7 8.68 26.04 -20.94
C LEU A 7 7.53 25.45 -21.76
N LYS A 8 6.34 26.09 -21.76
CA LYS A 8 5.21 25.70 -22.63
C LYS A 8 5.49 26.00 -24.11
N GLU A 9 6.06 27.17 -24.41
CA GLU A 9 6.47 27.57 -25.76
C GLU A 9 7.51 26.58 -26.31
N PHE A 10 8.53 26.27 -25.51
CA PHE A 10 9.56 25.28 -25.81
C PHE A 10 8.94 23.93 -26.17
N VAL A 11 8.09 23.36 -25.31
CA VAL A 11 7.47 22.05 -25.61
C VAL A 11 6.53 22.09 -26.81
N THR A 12 5.94 23.25 -27.14
CA THR A 12 5.18 23.39 -28.40
C THR A 12 6.11 23.32 -29.61
N ARG A 13 7.22 24.07 -29.56
CA ARG A 13 8.23 24.20 -30.62
C ARG A 13 9.11 22.96 -30.80
N CYS A 14 9.37 22.23 -29.73
CA CYS A 14 10.27 21.07 -29.64
C CYS A 14 9.49 19.78 -29.28
N SER A 15 8.22 19.71 -29.67
CA SER A 15 7.25 18.67 -29.27
C SER A 15 7.63 17.25 -29.69
N SER A 16 8.46 17.08 -30.73
CA SER A 16 8.97 15.77 -31.15
C SER A 16 9.93 15.14 -30.15
N ILE A 17 10.61 15.95 -29.32
CA ILE A 17 11.66 15.47 -28.41
C ILE A 17 11.47 15.89 -26.94
N SER A 18 10.31 16.48 -26.58
CA SER A 18 10.13 17.06 -25.25
C SER A 18 8.72 16.99 -24.68
N ARG A 19 8.63 16.95 -23.35
CA ARG A 19 7.37 16.95 -22.60
C ARG A 19 7.53 17.68 -21.26
N LEU A 20 6.56 18.53 -20.92
CA LEU A 20 6.54 19.26 -19.65
C LEU A 20 5.67 18.54 -18.61
N LYS A 21 6.21 18.31 -17.42
CA LYS A 21 5.51 17.70 -16.28
C LYS A 21 5.64 18.60 -15.05
N SER A 22 4.55 18.80 -14.30
CA SER A 22 4.65 19.28 -12.92
C SER A 22 4.91 18.07 -12.03
N ILE A 23 6.02 18.06 -11.29
CA ILE A 23 6.34 16.96 -10.36
C ILE A 23 5.72 17.19 -8.98
N GLY A 24 5.29 18.41 -8.70
CA GLY A 24 4.61 18.81 -7.47
C GLY A 24 4.52 20.33 -7.36
N LYS A 25 4.28 20.83 -6.14
CA LYS A 25 4.19 22.26 -5.87
C LYS A 25 5.08 22.66 -4.71
N SER A 26 5.61 23.88 -4.78
CA SER A 26 6.22 24.58 -3.66
C SER A 26 5.19 24.94 -2.59
N THR A 27 5.67 25.43 -1.45
CA THR A 27 4.86 25.84 -0.31
C THR A 27 3.85 26.95 -0.65
N LYS A 28 4.21 27.92 -1.51
CA LYS A 28 3.26 28.91 -2.07
C LYS A 28 2.39 28.40 -3.23
N GLY A 29 2.52 27.13 -3.61
CA GLY A 29 1.70 26.51 -4.64
C GLY A 29 2.19 26.70 -6.08
N PHE A 30 3.41 27.23 -6.30
CA PHE A 30 4.01 27.25 -7.64
C PHE A 30 4.37 25.84 -8.07
N ASN A 31 4.11 25.49 -9.33
CA ASN A 31 4.50 24.19 -9.87
C ASN A 31 6.03 24.07 -9.95
N ILE A 32 6.56 22.97 -9.42
CA ILE A 32 7.94 22.54 -9.67
C ILE A 32 7.91 21.78 -10.99
N TRP A 33 8.51 22.38 -12.03
CA TRP A 33 8.48 21.87 -13.39
C TRP A 33 9.68 20.99 -13.69
N ALA A 34 9.43 19.81 -14.25
CA ALA A 34 10.43 18.97 -14.89
C ALA A 34 10.13 18.91 -16.40
N LEU A 35 11.15 19.21 -17.20
CA LEU A 35 11.14 19.11 -18.65
C LEU A 35 11.87 17.83 -19.06
N GLU A 36 11.12 16.90 -19.63
CA GLU A 36 11.62 15.66 -20.23
C GLU A 36 12.17 15.96 -21.63
N ILE A 37 13.35 15.42 -21.94
CA ILE A 37 13.99 15.44 -23.26
C ILE A 37 14.39 13.99 -23.61
N SER A 38 13.88 13.48 -24.74
CA SER A 38 14.09 12.11 -25.28
C SER A 38 13.49 12.06 -26.70
N ASP A 39 13.90 11.14 -27.56
CA ASP A 39 13.31 10.96 -28.90
C ASP A 39 11.86 10.44 -28.88
N LYS A 40 11.39 9.88 -27.76
CA LYS A 40 10.01 9.39 -27.55
C LYS A 40 9.47 9.83 -26.18
N PRO A 41 9.32 11.15 -25.95
CA PRO A 41 9.02 11.72 -24.65
C PRO A 41 7.69 11.20 -24.09
N GLY A 42 7.72 10.74 -22.84
CA GLY A 42 6.58 10.20 -22.12
C GLY A 42 6.23 8.74 -22.42
N ARG A 43 7.06 8.02 -23.18
CA ARG A 43 7.05 6.56 -23.27
C ARG A 43 8.16 5.99 -22.38
N GLY A 44 7.95 4.78 -21.85
CA GLY A 44 9.00 4.07 -21.13
C GLY A 44 9.83 3.24 -22.11
N GLU A 45 11.15 3.31 -21.98
CA GLU A 45 12.10 2.61 -22.85
C GLU A 45 13.28 2.06 -22.03
N PRO A 46 14.06 1.09 -22.57
CA PRO A 46 15.29 0.60 -21.95
C PRO A 46 16.41 1.63 -22.12
N GLU A 47 16.26 2.79 -21.49
CA GLU A 47 17.19 3.91 -21.54
C GLU A 47 17.42 4.51 -20.13
N PRO A 48 18.65 4.97 -19.83
CA PRO A 48 18.99 5.55 -18.53
C PRO A 48 18.28 6.89 -18.30
N HIS A 49 17.72 7.06 -17.11
CA HIS A 49 17.19 8.36 -16.66
C HIS A 49 18.27 9.18 -15.95
N VAL A 50 18.46 10.44 -16.36
CA VAL A 50 19.37 11.41 -15.71
C VAL A 50 18.59 12.68 -15.39
N LYS A 51 18.79 13.27 -14.20
CA LYS A 51 18.16 14.56 -13.83
C LYS A 51 19.18 15.66 -13.53
N LEU A 52 18.94 16.87 -14.05
CA LEU A 52 19.68 18.10 -13.72
C LEU A 52 18.75 19.03 -12.94
N VAL A 53 19.11 19.38 -11.71
CA VAL A 53 18.31 20.20 -10.80
C VAL A 53 18.99 21.54 -10.57
N GLY A 54 18.30 22.62 -10.91
CA GLY A 54 18.75 24.00 -10.68
C GLY A 54 17.98 24.69 -9.55
N ASN A 55 18.63 25.69 -8.93
CA ASN A 55 17.98 26.68 -8.07
C ASN A 55 17.21 26.01 -6.92
N LEU A 56 17.93 25.13 -6.20
CA LEU A 56 17.54 24.54 -4.93
C LEU A 56 17.62 25.58 -3.80
N HIS A 57 18.68 26.39 -3.77
CA HIS A 57 18.64 27.66 -3.07
C HIS A 57 18.07 28.73 -3.99
N GLY A 58 17.16 29.54 -3.48
CA GLY A 58 16.46 30.53 -4.30
C GLY A 58 17.35 31.68 -4.78
N ASP A 59 18.39 32.04 -4.03
CA ASP A 59 19.37 33.09 -4.36
C ASP A 59 20.53 32.64 -5.28
N GLU A 60 20.47 31.39 -5.74
CA GLU A 60 21.43 30.72 -6.63
C GLU A 60 20.68 30.35 -7.94
N PRO A 61 20.51 31.29 -8.90
CA PRO A 61 19.65 31.15 -10.08
C PRO A 61 20.40 30.69 -11.35
N THR A 62 21.70 30.45 -11.31
CA THR A 62 22.51 30.13 -12.49
C THR A 62 22.11 28.75 -13.02
N GLY A 63 21.95 27.75 -12.15
CA GLY A 63 21.42 26.44 -12.52
C GLY A 63 20.05 26.49 -13.24
N ARG A 64 19.20 27.46 -12.89
CA ARG A 64 17.91 27.70 -13.56
C ARG A 64 18.08 28.17 -15.00
N ALA A 65 19.06 29.06 -15.24
CA ALA A 65 19.38 29.51 -16.59
C ALA A 65 20.07 28.42 -17.41
N LEU A 66 21.03 27.69 -16.82
CA LEU A 66 21.81 26.64 -17.49
C LEU A 66 20.94 25.48 -17.99
N THR A 67 20.03 24.98 -17.15
CA THR A 67 19.09 23.90 -17.52
C THR A 67 18.16 24.31 -18.66
N MET A 68 17.60 25.53 -18.62
CA MET A 68 16.76 26.06 -19.72
C MET A 68 17.57 26.26 -21.01
N ALA A 69 18.78 26.80 -20.92
CA ALA A 69 19.67 27.00 -22.06
C ALA A 69 20.14 25.68 -22.69
N LEU A 70 20.35 24.64 -21.87
CA LEU A 70 20.67 23.29 -22.35
C LEU A 70 19.50 22.70 -23.14
N ALA A 71 18.25 22.87 -22.68
CA ALA A 71 17.07 22.42 -23.42
C ALA A 71 16.97 23.08 -24.82
N GLU A 72 17.13 24.41 -24.88
CA GLU A 72 17.15 25.18 -26.13
C GLU A 72 18.29 24.76 -27.05
N TRP A 73 19.48 24.49 -26.49
CA TRP A 73 20.61 24.00 -27.27
C TRP A 73 20.37 22.59 -27.82
N LEU A 74 19.85 21.66 -27.01
CA LEU A 74 19.53 20.30 -27.47
C LEU A 74 18.48 20.33 -28.58
N CYS A 75 17.36 21.04 -28.40
CA CYS A 75 16.33 21.17 -29.45
C CYS A 75 16.86 21.81 -30.73
N LYS A 76 17.68 22.85 -30.63
CA LYS A 76 18.25 23.51 -31.81
C LYS A 76 19.24 22.63 -32.58
N ASN A 77 20.02 21.80 -31.89
CA ASN A 77 21.15 21.08 -32.49
C ASN A 77 20.90 19.56 -32.67
N TYR A 78 19.76 19.03 -32.23
CA TYR A 78 19.41 17.60 -32.27
C TYR A 78 19.71 16.89 -33.60
N GLU A 79 19.42 17.53 -34.74
CA GLU A 79 19.66 16.94 -36.06
C GLU A 79 21.08 17.15 -36.62
N SER A 80 21.85 18.07 -36.05
CA SER A 80 23.13 18.54 -36.61
C SER A 80 24.36 18.22 -35.76
N ASP A 81 24.18 18.00 -34.46
CA ASP A 81 25.25 17.77 -33.50
C ASP A 81 25.21 16.34 -32.94
N ALA A 82 26.37 15.68 -32.91
CA ALA A 82 26.48 14.27 -32.53
C ALA A 82 26.19 14.04 -31.04
N ASP A 83 26.55 14.97 -30.16
CA ASP A 83 26.30 14.85 -28.73
C ASP A 83 24.85 15.17 -28.39
N ALA A 84 24.26 16.19 -29.04
CA ALA A 84 22.83 16.44 -28.94
C ALA A 84 22.01 15.22 -29.35
N LYS A 85 22.36 14.60 -30.49
CA LYS A 85 21.68 13.40 -31.00
C LYS A 85 21.90 12.18 -30.09
N ARG A 86 23.10 11.98 -29.56
CA ARG A 86 23.42 10.88 -28.63
C ARG A 86 22.70 11.02 -27.29
N ILE A 87 22.51 12.24 -26.79
CA ILE A 87 21.78 12.46 -25.54
C ILE A 87 20.27 12.24 -25.75
N VAL A 88 19.69 12.80 -26.82
CA VAL A 88 18.24 12.70 -27.06
C VAL A 88 17.80 11.26 -27.41
N ASN A 89 18.65 10.47 -28.07
CA ASN A 89 18.30 9.11 -28.55
C ASN A 89 18.67 7.96 -27.62
N ASP A 90 19.42 8.21 -26.54
CA ASP A 90 19.94 7.14 -25.67
C ASP A 90 19.87 7.50 -24.17
N VAL A 91 19.20 8.60 -23.80
CA VAL A 91 19.06 9.07 -22.41
C VAL A 91 17.71 9.78 -22.24
N HIS A 92 16.90 9.33 -21.28
CA HIS A 92 15.78 10.13 -20.79
C HIS A 92 16.33 11.23 -19.87
N LEU A 93 16.60 12.40 -20.44
CA LEU A 93 17.12 13.56 -19.71
C LEU A 93 15.97 14.38 -19.10
N TRP A 94 16.08 14.69 -17.81
CA TRP A 94 15.10 15.47 -17.06
C TRP A 94 15.72 16.75 -16.52
N LEU A 95 15.16 17.89 -16.90
CA LEU A 95 15.66 19.21 -16.52
C LEU A 95 14.66 19.86 -15.55
N VAL A 96 15.08 20.15 -14.33
CA VAL A 96 14.28 20.84 -13.30
C VAL A 96 14.89 22.23 -13.08
N PRO A 97 14.37 23.30 -13.72
CA PRO A 97 15.04 24.60 -13.65
C PRO A 97 14.97 25.27 -12.28
N SER A 98 13.95 24.97 -11.47
CA SER A 98 13.80 25.60 -10.15
C SER A 98 13.08 24.64 -9.21
N MET A 99 13.84 24.08 -8.28
CA MET A 99 13.29 23.32 -7.14
C MET A 99 12.69 24.27 -6.08
N ASN A 100 13.27 25.46 -5.90
CA ASN A 100 12.81 26.47 -4.95
C ASN A 100 12.32 27.76 -5.65
N PRO A 101 11.17 27.71 -6.35
CA PRO A 101 10.61 28.90 -7.02
C PRO A 101 10.17 29.98 -6.03
N ASP A 102 9.88 29.60 -4.79
CA ASP A 102 9.47 30.49 -3.70
C ASP A 102 10.63 31.38 -3.24
N GLY A 103 11.78 30.75 -2.91
CA GLY A 103 13.02 31.42 -2.55
C GLY A 103 13.53 32.30 -3.69
N PHE A 104 13.48 31.83 -4.94
CA PHE A 104 13.85 32.63 -6.10
C PHE A 104 12.99 33.90 -6.23
N THR A 105 11.68 33.77 -6.06
CA THR A 105 10.75 34.90 -6.11
C THR A 105 11.00 35.87 -4.95
N ALA A 106 11.42 35.36 -3.79
CA ALA A 106 11.79 36.16 -2.62
C ALA A 106 13.23 36.69 -2.63
N ARG A 107 14.08 36.25 -3.58
CA ARG A 107 15.55 36.40 -3.59
C ARG A 107 16.20 35.97 -2.26
N LYS A 108 15.87 34.77 -1.80
CA LYS A 108 16.41 34.16 -0.58
C LYS A 108 16.94 32.77 -0.88
N ARG A 109 17.95 32.36 -0.11
CA ARG A 109 18.52 31.01 -0.13
C ARG A 109 17.47 29.98 0.26
N GLU A 110 16.82 30.22 1.38
CA GLU A 110 15.83 29.34 1.98
C GLU A 110 14.54 29.26 1.14
N ASN A 111 13.69 28.27 1.44
CA ASN A 111 12.31 28.29 0.98
C ASN A 111 11.50 29.38 1.74
N ILE A 112 10.19 29.48 1.47
CA ILE A 112 9.36 30.53 2.09
C ILE A 112 9.26 30.43 3.62
N ASN A 113 9.38 29.23 4.17
CA ASN A 113 9.32 28.97 5.62
C ASN A 113 10.66 29.24 6.33
N GLY A 114 11.70 29.65 5.59
CA GLY A 114 13.04 29.91 6.14
C GLY A 114 13.85 28.63 6.39
N LYS A 115 13.55 27.54 5.69
CA LYS A 115 14.36 26.31 5.71
C LYS A 115 15.35 26.29 4.55
N ASP A 116 16.59 25.91 4.85
CA ASP A 116 17.58 25.50 3.86
C ASP A 116 17.20 24.10 3.36
N LEU A 117 16.81 23.99 2.08
CA LEU A 117 16.36 22.72 1.50
C LEU A 117 17.50 21.69 1.36
N ASN A 118 18.77 22.12 1.32
CA ASN A 118 19.92 21.22 1.32
C ASN A 118 20.38 20.85 2.74
N ARG A 119 19.50 21.05 3.74
CA ARG A 119 19.62 20.58 5.13
C ARG A 119 18.33 19.89 5.60
N ASN A 120 17.45 19.52 4.68
CA ASN A 120 16.08 19.09 4.96
C ASN A 120 15.75 17.69 4.45
N PHE A 121 16.65 17.02 3.73
CA PHE A 121 16.50 15.59 3.41
C PHE A 121 16.80 14.73 4.66
N PRO A 122 16.23 13.52 4.76
CA PRO A 122 16.64 12.55 5.78
C PRO A 122 18.13 12.25 5.73
N ASP A 123 18.76 12.08 6.89
CA ASP A 123 20.21 11.90 7.03
C ASP A 123 20.55 10.61 7.78
N ARG A 124 21.54 9.85 7.27
CA ARG A 124 22.01 8.57 7.83
C ARG A 124 22.46 8.62 9.29
N PHE A 125 22.87 9.79 9.79
CA PHE A 125 23.29 9.98 11.17
C PHE A 125 22.12 10.26 12.13
N ILE A 126 20.93 10.55 11.59
CA ILE A 126 19.68 10.70 12.34
C ILE A 126 18.88 9.39 12.26
N ASP A 127 18.67 8.90 11.04
CA ASP A 127 18.02 7.62 10.76
C ASP A 127 18.78 6.90 9.64
N PRO A 128 19.46 5.76 9.93
CA PRO A 128 20.17 4.98 8.93
C PRO A 128 19.31 4.47 7.76
N SER A 129 17.98 4.43 7.90
CA SER A 129 17.06 4.04 6.81
C SER A 129 16.82 5.15 5.78
N MET A 130 17.05 6.41 6.18
CA MET A 130 16.81 7.64 5.41
C MET A 130 15.41 7.70 4.78
N GLU A 131 14.42 7.09 5.43
CA GLU A 131 13.02 7.12 5.04
C GLU A 131 12.42 8.55 5.15
N PRO A 132 11.42 8.90 4.33
CA PRO A 132 10.68 10.15 4.49
C PRO A 132 9.96 10.19 5.84
N THR A 133 10.22 11.24 6.62
CA THR A 133 9.65 11.44 7.96
C THR A 133 8.25 12.04 7.92
N GLY A 134 7.91 12.77 6.85
CA GLY A 134 6.70 13.59 6.74
C GLY A 134 6.85 14.99 7.35
N GLU A 135 8.03 15.32 7.90
CA GLU A 135 8.38 16.66 8.39
C GLU A 135 9.18 17.48 7.36
N GLU A 136 9.44 16.93 6.18
CA GLU A 136 10.13 17.62 5.09
C GLU A 136 9.29 18.75 4.49
N GLU A 137 9.94 19.81 4.02
CA GLU A 137 9.28 20.91 3.32
C GLU A 137 8.70 20.45 1.98
N ALA A 138 7.69 21.16 1.48
CA ALA A 138 6.94 20.75 0.29
C ALA A 138 7.84 20.53 -0.93
N GLU A 139 8.86 21.37 -1.11
CA GLU A 139 9.83 21.25 -2.20
C GLU A 139 10.66 19.95 -2.08
N THR A 140 11.14 19.64 -0.87
CA THR A 140 11.92 18.45 -0.52
C THR A 140 11.10 17.17 -0.72
N ALA A 141 9.90 17.11 -0.14
CA ALA A 141 8.99 15.95 -0.25
C ALA A 141 8.62 15.64 -1.70
N VAL A 142 8.44 16.66 -2.53
CA VAL A 142 8.21 16.51 -3.99
C VAL A 142 9.41 15.88 -4.69
N MET A 143 10.63 16.37 -4.40
CA MET A 143 11.86 15.84 -5.02
C MET A 143 12.15 14.39 -4.59
N MET A 144 11.93 14.08 -3.30
CA MET A 144 12.08 12.72 -2.76
C MET A 144 11.09 11.76 -3.39
N LYS A 145 9.79 12.11 -3.40
CA LYS A 145 8.74 11.29 -4.03
C LYS A 145 9.06 11.05 -5.51
N TRP A 146 9.44 12.09 -6.25
CA TRP A 146 9.76 11.94 -7.67
C TRP A 146 10.97 11.03 -7.89
N SER A 147 12.06 11.21 -7.14
CA SER A 147 13.29 10.40 -7.26
C SER A 147 13.11 8.94 -6.83
N LEU A 148 12.16 8.62 -5.96
CA LEU A 148 11.79 7.22 -5.64
C LEU A 148 10.90 6.59 -6.70
N THR A 149 10.07 7.37 -7.40
CA THR A 149 9.18 6.86 -8.46
C THR A 149 9.82 6.78 -9.85
N GLN A 150 10.86 7.59 -10.09
CA GLN A 150 11.57 7.66 -11.37
C GLN A 150 13.01 7.20 -11.11
N HIS A 151 13.36 6.01 -11.59
CA HIS A 151 14.66 5.38 -11.32
C HIS A 151 15.81 6.10 -12.03
N PHE A 152 16.34 7.17 -11.42
CA PHE A 152 17.47 7.93 -11.93
C PHE A 152 18.79 7.21 -11.69
N VAL A 153 19.59 7.10 -12.75
CA VAL A 153 20.95 6.55 -12.69
C VAL A 153 21.92 7.57 -12.08
N ALA A 154 21.79 8.84 -12.50
CA ALA A 154 22.68 9.91 -12.07
C ALA A 154 21.96 11.27 -12.04
N SER A 155 22.58 12.23 -11.35
CA SER A 155 22.09 13.60 -11.26
C SER A 155 23.21 14.64 -11.16
N LEU A 156 22.85 15.90 -11.46
CA LEU A 156 23.61 17.10 -11.10
C LEU A 156 22.71 18.06 -10.32
N ALA A 157 23.22 18.61 -9.22
CA ALA A 157 22.57 19.67 -8.45
C ALA A 157 23.39 20.97 -8.57
N PHE A 158 22.85 21.99 -9.25
CA PHE A 158 23.55 23.26 -9.46
C PHE A 158 23.40 24.23 -8.28
N HIS A 159 24.54 24.79 -7.88
CA HIS A 159 24.73 25.70 -6.76
C HIS A 159 25.69 26.84 -7.12
N GLU A 160 25.68 27.90 -6.30
CA GLU A 160 26.61 29.02 -6.43
C GLU A 160 27.12 29.54 -5.08
N GLY A 161 28.35 30.05 -5.10
CA GLY A 161 29.16 30.39 -3.93
C GLY A 161 30.63 30.09 -4.16
N ALA A 162 30.93 29.01 -4.89
CA ALA A 162 32.29 28.60 -5.27
C ALA A 162 32.41 28.26 -6.78
N LEU A 163 33.52 27.63 -7.17
CA LEU A 163 33.72 27.05 -8.51
C LEU A 163 34.39 25.67 -8.39
N VAL A 164 33.59 24.63 -8.13
CA VAL A 164 34.06 23.27 -7.81
C VAL A 164 32.97 22.22 -8.08
N ALA A 165 33.36 20.99 -8.44
CA ALA A 165 32.47 19.84 -8.43
C ALA A 165 32.59 19.08 -7.10
N ASN A 166 31.57 19.21 -6.25
CA ASN A 166 31.43 18.57 -4.95
C ASN A 166 30.85 17.15 -5.09
N TYR A 167 31.36 16.18 -4.34
CA TYR A 167 30.89 14.80 -4.39
C TYR A 167 30.80 14.10 -3.01
N PRO A 168 30.00 13.02 -2.88
CA PRO A 168 29.74 12.35 -1.61
C PRO A 168 30.98 11.77 -0.88
N PHE A 169 30.92 11.61 0.44
CA PHE A 169 29.84 12.08 1.31
C PHE A 169 29.99 13.57 1.68
N ASP A 170 28.85 14.24 1.80
CA ASP A 170 28.75 15.61 2.29
C ASP A 170 28.87 15.69 3.82
N GLY A 171 28.49 14.63 4.54
CA GLY A 171 28.37 14.68 6.00
C GLY A 171 29.24 13.70 6.78
N THR A 172 29.77 14.19 7.91
CA THR A 172 30.37 13.40 9.01
C THR A 172 29.44 13.34 10.22
N ALA A 173 29.52 12.25 11.01
CA ALA A 173 28.65 12.02 12.17
C ALA A 173 28.84 13.07 13.28
N ASP A 174 30.09 13.47 13.50
CA ASP A 174 30.55 14.46 14.49
C ASP A 174 30.61 15.89 13.95
N LYS A 175 30.34 16.10 12.64
CA LYS A 175 30.39 17.39 11.94
C LYS A 175 31.77 18.05 11.93
N GLU A 176 32.82 17.25 12.09
CA GLU A 176 34.21 17.67 11.92
C GLU A 176 34.63 17.58 10.45
N THR A 177 35.35 18.59 9.95
CA THR A 177 35.82 18.66 8.56
C THR A 177 36.91 17.62 8.30
N ARG A 178 36.59 16.60 7.52
CA ARG A 178 37.54 15.56 7.07
C ARG A 178 36.99 14.83 5.85
N TYR A 179 37.87 14.14 5.14
CA TYR A 179 37.48 13.27 4.04
C TYR A 179 36.60 12.10 4.52
N GLU A 180 35.42 11.96 3.93
CA GLU A 180 34.46 10.88 4.23
C GLU A 180 34.09 10.14 2.94
N ALA A 181 34.73 9.00 2.71
CA ALA A 181 34.59 8.20 1.49
C ALA A 181 33.26 7.45 1.43
N CYS A 182 32.65 7.37 0.24
CA CYS A 182 31.53 6.47 -0.03
C CYS A 182 32.00 5.15 -0.68
N PRO A 183 31.17 4.09 -0.74
CA PRO A 183 31.54 2.85 -1.44
C PRO A 183 31.95 3.09 -2.91
N ASP A 184 31.40 4.13 -3.54
CA ASP A 184 31.68 4.57 -4.91
C ASP A 184 32.69 5.72 -5.04
N ASP A 185 33.52 5.98 -4.02
CA ASP A 185 34.42 7.15 -3.94
C ASP A 185 35.23 7.41 -5.23
N GLU A 186 35.81 6.37 -5.82
CA GLU A 186 36.55 6.47 -7.10
C GLU A 186 35.65 6.75 -8.32
N THR A 187 34.42 6.22 -8.33
CA THR A 187 33.42 6.54 -9.37
C THR A 187 32.98 8.00 -9.26
N PHE A 188 32.72 8.49 -8.05
CA PHE A 188 32.34 9.88 -7.83
C PHE A 188 33.47 10.86 -8.16
N LYS A 189 34.72 10.58 -7.76
CA LYS A 189 35.90 11.34 -8.21
C LYS A 189 36.00 11.39 -9.73
N TYR A 190 35.73 10.28 -10.42
CA TYR A 190 35.75 10.22 -11.88
C TYR A 190 34.63 11.08 -12.51
N LEU A 191 33.40 10.99 -12.01
CA LEU A 191 32.27 11.79 -12.49
C LEU A 191 32.46 13.30 -12.23
N ALA A 192 32.88 13.69 -11.03
CA ALA A 192 33.22 15.08 -10.70
C ALA A 192 34.40 15.58 -11.54
N SER A 193 35.45 14.75 -11.72
CA SER A 193 36.60 15.08 -12.57
C SER A 193 36.20 15.30 -14.03
N THR A 194 35.26 14.50 -14.56
CA THR A 194 34.73 14.66 -15.91
C THR A 194 34.12 16.03 -16.09
N TYR A 195 33.26 16.46 -15.16
CA TYR A 195 32.67 17.80 -15.21
C TYR A 195 33.75 18.89 -15.11
N ALA A 196 34.62 18.83 -14.09
CA ALA A 196 35.61 19.86 -13.83
C ALA A 196 36.65 20.03 -14.96
N LYS A 197 37.04 18.92 -15.63
CA LYS A 197 37.99 18.92 -16.75
C LYS A 197 37.37 19.40 -18.07
N SER A 198 36.08 19.14 -18.28
CA SER A 198 35.34 19.60 -19.46
C SER A 198 34.78 21.02 -19.30
N HIS A 199 34.72 21.56 -18.08
CA HIS A 199 34.40 22.97 -17.82
C HIS A 199 35.56 23.86 -18.25
N ALA A 200 35.27 25.04 -18.81
CA ALA A 200 36.30 25.91 -19.41
C ALA A 200 37.46 26.30 -18.48
N ASN A 201 37.23 26.36 -17.17
CA ASN A 201 38.24 26.75 -16.17
C ASN A 201 38.16 26.02 -14.81
N MET A 202 37.21 25.12 -14.54
CA MET A 202 37.00 24.60 -13.17
C MET A 202 38.19 23.76 -12.68
N SER A 203 38.72 22.88 -13.53
CA SER A 203 39.91 22.05 -13.23
C SER A 203 41.23 22.83 -13.09
N VAL A 204 41.27 24.09 -13.51
CA VAL A 204 42.47 24.95 -13.50
C VAL A 204 42.29 26.22 -12.67
N ALA A 205 41.12 26.42 -12.06
CA ALA A 205 40.86 27.49 -11.13
C ALA A 205 41.56 27.16 -9.81
N ASP A 206 42.61 27.92 -9.50
CA ASP A 206 43.27 27.92 -8.19
C ASP A 206 42.62 29.02 -7.34
N SER A 207 42.22 28.69 -6.12
CA SER A 207 41.62 29.64 -5.18
C SER A 207 42.20 29.45 -3.77
N GLU A 208 42.02 30.43 -2.89
CA GLU A 208 42.43 30.30 -1.48
C GLU A 208 41.69 29.14 -0.77
N GLU A 209 40.51 28.76 -1.27
CA GLU A 209 39.65 27.70 -0.73
C GLU A 209 39.98 26.32 -1.33
N PHE A 210 40.38 26.26 -2.60
CA PHE A 210 40.75 25.03 -3.32
C PHE A 210 42.16 25.14 -3.93
N PRO A 211 43.22 25.15 -3.09
CA PRO A 211 44.59 25.32 -3.54
C PRO A 211 45.11 24.07 -4.27
N ASN A 212 45.97 24.30 -5.26
CA ASN A 212 46.50 23.31 -6.22
C ASN A 212 45.49 22.87 -7.30
N GLY A 213 44.34 23.55 -7.40
CA GLY A 213 43.34 23.39 -8.46
C GLY A 213 42.68 22.01 -8.54
N GLY A 214 42.54 21.47 -9.75
CA GLY A 214 41.90 20.17 -10.00
C GLY A 214 40.37 20.21 -10.06
N GLY A 215 39.74 21.13 -9.33
CA GLY A 215 38.34 21.52 -9.51
C GLY A 215 37.29 20.56 -8.93
N ILE A 216 37.68 19.65 -8.04
CA ILE A 216 36.76 18.72 -7.36
C ILE A 216 36.99 18.71 -5.84
N THR A 217 35.96 18.42 -5.05
CA THR A 217 36.10 18.20 -3.59
C THR A 217 35.13 17.16 -3.06
N ASN A 218 35.55 16.40 -2.04
CA ASN A 218 34.62 15.64 -1.20
C ASN A 218 33.91 16.63 -0.26
N GLY A 219 32.60 16.52 -0.08
CA GLY A 219 31.81 17.53 0.64
C GLY A 219 32.19 17.65 2.11
N ALA A 220 32.31 16.52 2.82
CA ALA A 220 32.76 16.49 4.20
C ALA A 220 34.18 17.05 4.41
N ALA A 221 35.05 16.92 3.40
CA ALA A 221 36.40 17.48 3.41
C ALA A 221 36.43 19.01 3.19
N TRP A 222 35.40 19.57 2.55
CA TRP A 222 35.25 21.01 2.36
C TRP A 222 34.55 21.64 3.58
N TYR A 223 33.28 21.29 3.81
CA TYR A 223 32.56 21.60 5.04
C TYR A 223 31.43 20.58 5.26
N PRO A 224 31.38 19.89 6.41
CA PRO A 224 30.42 18.80 6.61
C PRO A 224 29.00 19.33 6.81
N ILE A 225 28.05 18.75 6.07
CA ILE A 225 26.63 19.07 6.15
C ILE A 225 25.80 17.80 6.34
N GLN A 226 24.63 17.95 6.96
CA GLN A 226 23.68 16.85 7.16
C GLN A 226 22.35 17.20 6.52
N GLY A 227 21.66 16.19 5.97
CA GLY A 227 20.39 16.31 5.27
C GLY A 227 20.51 16.92 3.87
N SER A 228 21.59 16.60 3.14
CA SER A 228 21.80 17.05 1.76
C SER A 228 21.02 16.20 0.76
N MET A 229 20.63 16.80 -0.37
CA MET A 229 19.98 16.10 -1.47
C MET A 229 20.91 15.06 -2.12
N GLN A 230 22.22 15.36 -2.14
CA GLN A 230 23.25 14.57 -2.80
C GLN A 230 23.47 13.22 -2.12
N ASP A 231 23.69 13.23 -0.79
CA ASP A 231 23.91 12.01 -0.01
C ASP A 231 22.63 11.15 0.06
N TRP A 232 21.45 11.79 0.15
CA TRP A 232 20.16 11.11 0.13
C TRP A 232 19.86 10.44 -1.24
N ASN A 233 20.19 11.11 -2.35
CA ASN A 233 20.04 10.52 -3.67
C ASN A 233 20.84 9.22 -3.82
N TYR A 234 22.10 9.22 -3.37
CA TYR A 234 22.96 8.04 -3.47
C TYR A 234 22.47 6.93 -2.53
N LEU A 235 22.30 7.22 -1.23
CA LEU A 235 22.00 6.21 -0.22
C LEU A 235 20.57 5.66 -0.30
N ARG A 236 19.60 6.49 -0.69
CA ARG A 236 18.18 6.14 -0.66
C ARG A 236 17.51 6.02 -2.02
N ALA A 237 17.79 6.92 -2.96
CA ALA A 237 17.15 6.89 -4.29
C ALA A 237 17.90 6.02 -5.31
N GLY A 238 19.11 5.53 -4.98
CA GLY A 238 19.96 4.77 -5.89
C GLY A 238 20.55 5.59 -7.05
N CYS A 239 20.59 6.93 -6.89
CA CYS A 239 20.96 7.89 -7.92
C CYS A 239 22.31 8.54 -7.59
N MET A 240 23.29 8.48 -8.50
CA MET A 240 24.59 9.11 -8.29
C MET A 240 24.55 10.61 -8.59
N GLU A 241 24.37 11.45 -7.56
CA GLU A 241 24.30 12.90 -7.68
C GLU A 241 25.64 13.59 -7.36
N VAL A 242 26.00 14.60 -8.15
CA VAL A 242 27.17 15.47 -7.93
C VAL A 242 26.68 16.91 -7.82
N THR A 243 27.10 17.61 -6.77
CA THR A 243 26.81 19.03 -6.57
C THR A 243 27.82 19.89 -7.34
N LEU A 244 27.34 20.88 -8.08
CA LEU A 244 28.14 21.74 -8.94
C LEU A 244 28.05 23.19 -8.51
N GLU A 245 29.13 23.70 -7.93
CA GLU A 245 29.32 25.13 -7.70
C GLU A 245 29.82 25.75 -9.01
N VAL A 246 28.96 26.49 -9.71
CA VAL A 246 29.24 26.98 -11.09
C VAL A 246 29.62 28.47 -11.17
N SER A 247 29.60 29.20 -10.06
CA SER A 247 29.92 30.62 -9.99
C SER A 247 30.20 31.06 -8.55
N GLY A 248 31.33 31.73 -8.32
CA GLY A 248 31.63 32.38 -7.03
C GLY A 248 30.74 33.58 -6.71
N LEU A 249 29.97 34.09 -7.68
CA LEU A 249 28.88 35.04 -7.43
C LEU A 249 27.56 34.28 -7.40
N LYS A 250 26.86 34.31 -6.26
CA LYS A 250 25.56 33.66 -6.08
C LYS A 250 24.52 34.10 -7.09
N TRP A 251 24.30 35.40 -7.23
CA TRP A 251 23.36 35.96 -8.20
C TRP A 251 24.11 36.80 -9.25
N PRO A 252 24.71 36.18 -10.28
CA PRO A 252 25.47 36.91 -11.29
C PRO A 252 24.54 37.79 -12.16
N PRO A 253 25.06 38.88 -12.75
CA PRO A 253 24.26 39.73 -13.66
C PRO A 253 23.91 38.98 -14.95
N GLU A 254 22.73 39.25 -15.51
CA GLU A 254 22.20 38.58 -16.71
C GLU A 254 23.19 38.57 -17.90
N SER A 255 24.01 39.63 -18.02
CA SER A 255 25.01 39.77 -19.07
C SER A 255 26.10 38.70 -19.11
N VAL A 256 26.35 37.97 -18.01
CA VAL A 256 27.34 36.88 -17.98
C VAL A 256 26.74 35.49 -18.19
N LEU A 257 25.42 35.33 -18.15
CA LEU A 257 24.75 34.04 -18.35
C LEU A 257 25.11 33.35 -19.68
N PRO A 258 25.25 34.04 -20.83
CA PRO A 258 25.68 33.40 -22.08
C PRO A 258 27.10 32.83 -22.01
N GLN A 259 27.99 33.47 -21.24
CA GLN A 259 29.36 33.01 -21.05
C GLN A 259 29.40 31.83 -20.07
N LEU A 260 28.69 31.91 -18.94
CA LEU A 260 28.53 30.78 -18.00
C LEU A 260 27.94 29.55 -18.69
N PHE A 261 26.94 29.71 -19.57
CA PHE A 261 26.41 28.59 -20.35
C PHE A 261 27.44 28.01 -21.31
N LYS A 262 28.20 28.85 -22.03
CA LYS A 262 29.28 28.40 -22.92
C LYS A 262 30.37 27.62 -22.16
N ASP A 263 30.69 28.03 -20.94
CA ASP A 263 31.74 27.42 -20.12
C ASP A 263 31.29 26.09 -19.49
N ASN A 264 29.99 25.94 -19.21
CA ASN A 264 29.39 24.74 -18.64
C ASN A 264 28.88 23.73 -19.69
N LEU A 265 28.55 24.15 -20.92
CA LEU A 265 27.92 23.28 -21.91
C LEU A 265 28.73 21.99 -22.20
N PRO A 266 30.04 22.03 -22.50
CA PRO A 266 30.80 20.79 -22.74
C PRO A 266 30.82 19.87 -21.52
N ALA A 267 30.88 20.45 -20.30
CA ALA A 267 30.86 19.70 -19.05
C ALA A 267 29.52 19.00 -18.80
N MET A 268 28.39 19.68 -19.06
CA MET A 268 27.06 19.07 -18.97
C MET A 268 26.90 17.93 -19.98
N LEU A 269 27.30 18.12 -21.24
CA LEU A 269 27.19 17.09 -22.28
C LEU A 269 28.05 15.86 -21.96
N GLU A 270 29.31 16.04 -21.58
CA GLU A 270 30.20 14.94 -21.19
C GLU A 270 29.72 14.21 -19.94
N TYR A 271 29.28 14.94 -18.91
CA TYR A 271 28.74 14.32 -17.70
C TYR A 271 27.50 13.47 -18.00
N ILE A 272 26.53 13.99 -18.76
CA ILE A 272 25.32 13.24 -19.12
C ILE A 272 25.70 11.96 -19.86
N LYS A 273 26.59 12.04 -20.87
CA LYS A 273 27.06 10.87 -21.63
C LYS A 273 27.75 9.85 -20.72
N ILE A 274 28.73 10.27 -19.92
CA ILE A 274 29.54 9.35 -19.10
C ILE A 274 28.75 8.76 -17.92
N ALA A 275 27.86 9.54 -17.29
CA ALA A 275 27.05 9.07 -16.18
C ALA A 275 25.91 8.14 -16.63
N ALA A 276 25.30 8.39 -17.79
CA ALA A 276 24.23 7.56 -18.33
C ALA A 276 24.73 6.30 -19.07
N LEU A 277 25.78 6.46 -19.88
CA LEU A 277 26.24 5.44 -20.83
C LEU A 277 27.59 4.81 -20.44
N GLY A 278 28.37 5.43 -19.56
CA GLY A 278 29.64 4.88 -19.08
C GLY A 278 29.46 3.68 -18.14
N GLY A 279 30.54 3.26 -17.48
CA GLY A 279 30.51 2.12 -16.56
C GLY A 279 30.09 0.81 -17.21
N VAL A 280 29.07 0.15 -16.68
CA VAL A 280 28.45 -1.05 -17.27
C VAL A 280 26.93 -0.94 -17.30
N ARG A 281 26.35 -1.33 -18.43
CA ARG A 281 24.90 -1.43 -18.67
C ARG A 281 24.58 -2.73 -19.40
N GLY A 282 23.31 -3.13 -19.46
CA GLY A 282 22.89 -4.33 -20.18
C GLY A 282 21.55 -4.84 -19.67
N LYS A 283 21.14 -6.03 -20.11
CA LYS A 283 19.88 -6.66 -19.72
C LYS A 283 20.07 -7.92 -18.89
N VAL A 284 19.25 -8.11 -17.87
CA VAL A 284 19.06 -9.37 -17.17
C VAL A 284 17.79 -10.03 -17.69
N VAL A 285 17.94 -11.25 -18.24
CA VAL A 285 16.84 -12.04 -18.80
C VAL A 285 16.88 -13.47 -18.26
N VAL A 286 15.73 -14.13 -18.23
CA VAL A 286 15.62 -15.58 -17.97
C VAL A 286 15.32 -16.33 -19.26
N GLU A 287 15.91 -17.50 -19.40
CA GLU A 287 15.66 -18.40 -20.54
C GLU A 287 14.37 -19.19 -20.31
N SER A 288 13.41 -19.08 -21.23
CA SER A 288 12.13 -19.80 -21.16
C SER A 288 12.30 -21.31 -21.34
N ASN A 289 11.43 -22.07 -20.66
CA ASN A 289 11.33 -23.52 -20.80
C ASN A 289 10.53 -23.94 -22.04
N THR A 290 9.71 -23.05 -22.61
CA THR A 290 8.94 -23.31 -23.84
C THR A 290 9.83 -23.14 -25.07
N VAL A 291 10.07 -24.24 -25.79
CA VAL A 291 10.78 -24.22 -27.09
C VAL A 291 9.77 -23.95 -28.20
N ARG A 292 9.83 -22.75 -28.80
CA ARG A 292 9.01 -22.44 -29.97
C ARG A 292 9.53 -23.16 -31.22
N LYS A 293 8.57 -23.68 -31.98
CA LYS A 293 8.76 -24.68 -33.03
C LYS A 293 9.37 -24.09 -34.31
N ASP A 294 9.53 -22.77 -34.37
CA ASP A 294 10.14 -21.98 -35.45
C ASP A 294 11.43 -21.23 -35.04
N LYS A 295 11.61 -20.89 -33.75
CA LYS A 295 12.53 -19.80 -33.32
C LYS A 295 13.47 -20.11 -32.14
N GLY A 296 13.41 -21.30 -31.55
CA GLY A 296 14.26 -21.65 -30.40
C GLY A 296 13.67 -21.19 -29.05
N LYS A 297 14.53 -20.86 -28.08
CA LYS A 297 14.11 -20.48 -26.72
C LYS A 297 13.89 -18.98 -26.58
N GLU A 298 12.77 -18.60 -25.99
CA GLU A 298 12.41 -17.21 -25.70
C GLU A 298 13.16 -16.70 -24.46
N MET A 299 13.42 -15.39 -24.39
CA MET A 299 14.15 -14.73 -23.30
C MET A 299 13.26 -13.65 -22.69
N HIS A 300 12.96 -13.76 -21.40
CA HIS A 300 12.07 -12.82 -20.70
C HIS A 300 12.87 -11.88 -19.79
N PRO A 301 12.65 -10.55 -19.86
CA PRO A 301 13.24 -9.59 -18.92
C PRO A 301 12.89 -9.88 -17.46
N VAL A 302 13.80 -9.57 -16.53
CA VAL A 302 13.57 -9.74 -15.09
C VAL A 302 14.25 -8.67 -14.23
N GLU A 303 13.63 -8.36 -13.09
CA GLU A 303 14.29 -7.65 -11.98
C GLU A 303 15.31 -8.56 -11.28
N ALA A 304 16.51 -8.04 -11.05
CA ALA A 304 17.60 -8.73 -10.35
C ALA A 304 18.54 -7.71 -9.69
N ASN A 305 19.16 -8.10 -8.58
CA ASN A 305 20.16 -7.29 -7.91
C ASN A 305 21.51 -7.41 -8.64
N VAL A 306 21.95 -6.29 -9.22
CA VAL A 306 23.25 -6.13 -9.88
C VAL A 306 24.20 -5.42 -8.92
N THR A 307 25.32 -6.06 -8.62
CA THR A 307 26.33 -5.58 -7.67
C THR A 307 27.72 -5.70 -8.26
N ILE A 308 28.68 -4.92 -7.75
CA ILE A 308 30.08 -5.01 -8.13
C ILE A 308 30.87 -5.60 -6.96
N GLU A 309 31.68 -6.63 -7.22
CA GLU A 309 32.48 -7.28 -6.17
C GLU A 309 33.48 -6.28 -5.56
N GLY A 310 33.32 -5.98 -4.26
CA GLY A 310 34.13 -5.00 -3.54
C GLY A 310 33.51 -3.60 -3.41
N ILE A 311 32.34 -3.33 -4.01
CA ILE A 311 31.61 -2.06 -3.84
C ILE A 311 30.23 -2.36 -3.26
N ASP A 312 29.95 -1.85 -2.06
CA ASP A 312 28.69 -2.05 -1.35
C ASP A 312 27.60 -1.08 -1.84
N PHE A 313 27.13 -1.33 -3.06
CA PHE A 313 26.04 -0.58 -3.69
C PHE A 313 25.28 -1.48 -4.67
N VAL A 314 23.95 -1.50 -4.56
CA VAL A 314 23.06 -2.40 -5.31
C VAL A 314 22.22 -1.60 -6.31
N VAL A 315 22.32 -1.96 -7.59
CA VAL A 315 21.39 -1.53 -8.64
C VAL A 315 20.41 -2.65 -8.92
N ARG A 316 19.16 -2.35 -9.27
CA ARG A 316 18.19 -3.33 -9.75
C ARG A 316 17.98 -3.19 -11.26
N SER A 317 17.85 -4.30 -11.97
CA SER A 317 17.36 -4.27 -13.35
C SER A 317 15.85 -4.01 -13.39
N ASN A 318 15.40 -3.32 -14.45
CA ASN A 318 14.00 -3.01 -14.69
C ASN A 318 13.17 -4.30 -14.91
N SER A 319 11.98 -4.38 -14.33
CA SER A 319 11.10 -5.56 -14.47
C SER A 319 10.45 -5.72 -15.85
N VAL A 320 10.30 -4.62 -16.61
CA VAL A 320 9.63 -4.59 -17.93
C VAL A 320 10.62 -4.85 -19.06
N PHE A 321 11.77 -4.15 -19.08
CA PHE A 321 12.76 -4.27 -20.16
C PHE A 321 14.06 -4.99 -19.78
N GLY A 322 14.26 -5.29 -18.49
CA GLY A 322 15.39 -6.07 -17.97
C GLY A 322 16.68 -5.28 -17.87
N ASP A 323 16.68 -4.02 -18.26
CA ASP A 323 17.86 -3.17 -18.35
C ASP A 323 18.35 -2.70 -16.98
N PHE A 324 19.66 -2.55 -16.84
CA PHE A 324 20.33 -1.96 -15.68
C PHE A 324 21.44 -1.03 -16.14
N TYR A 325 21.75 -0.04 -15.29
CA TYR A 325 22.83 0.93 -15.51
C TYR A 325 23.64 1.07 -14.23
N ARG A 326 24.96 0.89 -14.35
CA ARG A 326 25.89 1.03 -13.23
C ARG A 326 27.06 1.92 -13.67
N PRO A 327 27.01 3.22 -13.35
CA PRO A 327 28.16 4.11 -13.55
C PRO A 327 29.36 3.56 -12.76
N LEU A 328 30.55 3.57 -13.38
CA LEU A 328 31.81 3.13 -12.77
C LEU A 328 32.95 3.93 -13.39
N ALA A 329 34.01 4.16 -12.60
CA ALA A 329 35.29 4.63 -13.12
C ALA A 329 35.92 3.61 -14.11
N PRO A 330 36.88 4.04 -14.95
CA PRO A 330 37.65 3.12 -15.78
C PRO A 330 38.46 2.12 -14.93
N GLY A 331 38.29 0.83 -15.16
CA GLY A 331 38.85 -0.19 -14.27
C GLY A 331 38.42 -1.62 -14.60
N LYS A 332 38.93 -2.58 -13.83
CA LYS A 332 38.55 -4.00 -13.93
C LYS A 332 37.62 -4.36 -12.78
N TYR A 333 36.47 -4.96 -13.10
CA TYR A 333 35.42 -5.26 -12.13
C TYR A 333 34.83 -6.65 -12.34
N THR A 334 34.38 -7.28 -11.26
CA THR A 334 33.46 -8.44 -11.34
C THR A 334 32.04 -7.93 -11.14
N VAL A 335 31.21 -8.00 -12.18
CA VAL A 335 29.77 -7.78 -12.05
C VAL A 335 29.13 -9.06 -11.54
N VAL A 336 28.30 -8.94 -10.51
CA VAL A 336 27.63 -10.07 -9.84
C VAL A 336 26.12 -9.82 -9.83
N VAL A 337 25.38 -10.68 -10.53
CA VAL A 337 23.92 -10.61 -10.66
C VAL A 337 23.28 -11.71 -9.82
N ARG A 338 22.36 -11.32 -8.93
CA ARG A 338 21.61 -12.20 -8.04
C ARG A 338 20.11 -12.01 -8.23
N ARG A 339 19.38 -13.11 -8.44
CA ARG A 339 17.92 -13.20 -8.39
C ARG A 339 17.59 -14.48 -7.63
N GLU A 340 16.59 -14.44 -6.77
CA GLU A 340 16.12 -15.62 -6.04
C GLU A 340 15.65 -16.72 -7.00
N GLY A 341 15.90 -17.99 -6.66
CA GLY A 341 15.65 -19.15 -7.54
C GLY A 341 16.70 -19.37 -8.65
N TYR A 342 17.65 -18.44 -8.88
CA TYR A 342 18.65 -18.56 -9.94
C TYR A 342 20.09 -18.65 -9.39
N PRO A 343 21.00 -19.44 -10.01
CA PRO A 343 22.41 -19.39 -9.70
C PRO A 343 22.98 -17.97 -9.91
N THR A 344 23.78 -17.49 -8.96
CA THR A 344 24.45 -16.19 -9.08
C THR A 344 25.34 -16.14 -10.33
N ALA A 345 25.04 -15.23 -11.25
CA ALA A 345 25.86 -15.01 -12.43
C ALA A 345 27.00 -14.03 -12.09
N ARG A 346 28.19 -14.29 -12.64
CA ARG A 346 29.37 -13.43 -12.50
C ARG A 346 29.98 -13.15 -13.86
N SER A 347 30.41 -11.92 -14.10
CA SER A 347 31.19 -11.57 -15.29
C SER A 347 32.28 -10.58 -14.96
N ASN A 348 33.52 -10.93 -15.30
CA ASN A 348 34.63 -9.98 -15.29
C ASN A 348 34.46 -9.04 -16.49
N ILE A 349 34.63 -7.73 -16.27
CA ILE A 349 34.58 -6.69 -17.29
C ILE A 349 35.80 -5.77 -17.17
N THR A 350 36.03 -4.94 -18.18
CA THR A 350 36.98 -3.82 -18.11
C THR A 350 36.30 -2.59 -18.68
N VAL A 351 36.01 -1.62 -17.82
CA VAL A 351 35.41 -0.33 -18.19
C VAL A 351 36.49 0.52 -18.87
N PRO A 352 36.28 1.00 -20.10
CA PRO A 352 37.29 1.72 -20.86
C PRO A 352 37.50 3.15 -20.34
N VAL A 353 38.67 3.71 -20.63
CA VAL A 353 39.05 5.10 -20.26
C VAL A 353 38.41 6.17 -21.12
N ASP A 354 37.77 5.79 -22.23
CA ASP A 354 37.11 6.70 -23.19
C ASP A 354 35.66 7.04 -22.83
N GLY A 355 35.14 6.53 -21.70
CA GLY A 355 33.79 6.81 -21.22
C GLY A 355 32.66 6.06 -21.96
N THR A 356 32.95 5.23 -22.96
CA THR A 356 31.92 4.51 -23.76
C THR A 356 31.16 3.41 -23.00
N GLY A 357 31.71 2.99 -21.85
CA GLY A 357 31.16 1.96 -20.99
C GLY A 357 31.24 0.55 -21.59
N VAL A 358 30.55 -0.40 -20.96
CA VAL A 358 30.48 -1.81 -21.39
C VAL A 358 29.02 -2.23 -21.44
N ILE A 359 28.58 -2.82 -22.56
CA ILE A 359 27.29 -3.54 -22.61
C ILE A 359 27.54 -5.00 -22.20
N ARG A 360 26.84 -5.46 -21.15
CA ARG A 360 26.95 -6.83 -20.65
C ARG A 360 25.61 -7.39 -20.19
N ASP A 361 25.02 -8.22 -21.05
CA ASP A 361 23.79 -8.94 -20.73
C ASP A 361 24.06 -10.20 -19.89
N PHE A 362 23.06 -10.58 -19.09
CA PHE A 362 23.06 -11.74 -18.22
C PHE A 362 21.84 -12.61 -18.48
N VAL A 363 22.07 -13.83 -18.98
CA VAL A 363 21.02 -14.85 -19.10
C VAL A 363 21.07 -15.71 -17.83
N LEU A 364 20.08 -15.54 -16.95
CA LEU A 364 19.89 -16.38 -15.78
C LEU A 364 19.15 -17.65 -16.21
N ARG A 365 19.81 -18.80 -16.04
CA ARG A 365 19.23 -20.12 -16.33
C ARG A 365 18.84 -20.80 -15.03
N GLN A 366 17.63 -21.34 -14.98
CA GLN A 366 17.23 -22.21 -13.87
C GLN A 366 18.25 -23.35 -13.74
N LYS A 367 18.61 -23.66 -12.50
CA LYS A 367 19.46 -24.81 -12.18
C LYS A 367 18.70 -26.05 -12.66
N LYS A 368 19.33 -26.96 -13.44
CA LYS A 368 18.69 -28.24 -13.77
C LYS A 368 18.29 -28.91 -12.45
N PRO A 369 17.00 -29.20 -12.23
CA PRO A 369 16.56 -29.70 -10.95
C PRO A 369 17.18 -31.06 -10.68
N SER A 370 17.68 -31.26 -9.46
CA SER A 370 17.78 -32.61 -8.92
C SER A 370 16.36 -33.17 -8.75
N SER A 371 16.21 -34.48 -8.63
CA SER A 371 14.89 -35.14 -8.53
C SER A 371 14.04 -34.71 -7.31
N ILE A 372 14.59 -33.89 -6.42
CA ILE A 372 13.95 -33.30 -5.25
C ILE A 372 13.47 -31.86 -5.53
N ASP A 373 14.18 -31.09 -6.37
CA ASP A 373 13.85 -29.70 -6.68
C ASP A 373 12.56 -29.57 -7.53
N VAL A 374 12.19 -30.61 -8.28
CA VAL A 374 10.93 -30.69 -9.07
C VAL A 374 9.69 -30.67 -8.18
N ILE A 375 9.81 -31.14 -6.93
CA ILE A 375 8.70 -31.23 -5.98
C ILE A 375 8.46 -29.86 -5.31
N LEU A 376 9.52 -29.07 -5.10
CA LEU A 376 9.48 -27.76 -4.44
C LEU A 376 9.10 -26.60 -5.38
N SER A 377 9.24 -26.74 -6.70
CA SER A 377 8.92 -25.66 -7.64
C SER A 377 7.43 -25.47 -7.90
N LEU A 378 6.58 -26.43 -7.51
CA LEU A 378 5.13 -26.39 -7.73
C LEU A 378 4.42 -25.40 -6.77
N GLU A 379 5.00 -25.12 -5.61
CA GLU A 379 4.37 -24.22 -4.61
C GLU A 379 4.73 -22.74 -4.84
N THR A 380 5.85 -22.43 -5.50
CA THR A 380 6.29 -21.03 -5.69
C THR A 380 5.67 -20.32 -6.90
N GLN A 381 5.13 -21.04 -7.89
CA GLN A 381 4.43 -20.40 -9.02
C GLN A 381 3.05 -19.83 -8.62
N ARG A 382 2.42 -20.37 -7.57
CA ARG A 382 1.09 -19.95 -7.10
C ARG A 382 0.97 -18.47 -6.68
N GLN A 383 2.05 -17.88 -6.14
CA GLN A 383 1.97 -16.51 -5.58
C GLN A 383 2.16 -15.38 -6.60
N HIS A 384 2.74 -15.62 -7.78
CA HIS A 384 2.99 -14.54 -8.76
C HIS A 384 1.81 -14.27 -9.70
N ASN A 385 0.97 -15.28 -10.01
CA ASN A 385 -0.14 -15.10 -10.95
C ASN A 385 -1.28 -14.23 -10.37
N LEU A 386 -1.48 -14.24 -9.05
CA LEU A 386 -2.49 -13.43 -8.35
C LEU A 386 -2.34 -11.91 -8.53
N VAL A 387 -1.14 -11.40 -8.82
CA VAL A 387 -0.90 -9.96 -9.00
C VAL A 387 -1.21 -9.48 -10.43
N LEU A 388 -1.03 -10.35 -11.43
CA LEU A 388 -1.29 -10.02 -12.83
C LEU A 388 -2.78 -9.88 -13.13
N ILE A 389 -3.62 -10.67 -12.48
CA ILE A 389 -5.11 -10.63 -12.58
C ILE A 389 -5.63 -9.21 -12.30
N GLY A 390 -5.12 -8.53 -11.27
CA GLY A 390 -5.53 -7.15 -10.95
C GLY A 390 -5.21 -6.12 -12.05
N SER A 391 -4.13 -6.32 -12.81
CA SER A 391 -3.73 -5.40 -13.88
C SER A 391 -4.54 -5.59 -15.18
N GLY A 392 -4.92 -6.83 -15.51
CA GLY A 392 -5.80 -7.11 -16.65
C GLY A 392 -7.23 -6.62 -16.43
N ILE A 393 -7.75 -6.76 -15.21
CA ILE A 393 -9.09 -6.30 -14.84
C ILE A 393 -9.13 -4.77 -14.74
N GLY A 394 -8.12 -4.12 -14.15
CA GLY A 394 -8.06 -2.65 -14.05
C GLY A 394 -8.11 -1.93 -15.40
N ILE A 395 -7.51 -2.50 -16.46
CA ILE A 395 -7.51 -1.91 -17.81
C ILE A 395 -8.85 -2.10 -18.54
N MET A 396 -9.66 -3.11 -18.18
CA MET A 396 -10.99 -3.34 -18.76
C MET A 396 -12.14 -2.73 -17.94
N TRP A 397 -11.91 -2.36 -16.67
CA TRP A 397 -12.96 -1.90 -15.76
C TRP A 397 -12.66 -0.57 -15.01
N GLY A 398 -11.55 0.10 -15.32
CA GLY A 398 -11.38 1.57 -15.17
C GLY A 398 -10.90 2.13 -13.82
N PHE A 399 -11.29 1.53 -12.69
CA PHE A 399 -11.16 2.12 -11.35
C PHE A 399 -9.76 2.67 -10.99
N ASN A 400 -9.64 4.00 -10.93
CA ASN A 400 -8.39 4.71 -10.63
C ASN A 400 -8.25 5.00 -9.12
N THR A 401 -7.58 4.11 -8.40
CA THR A 401 -7.64 3.99 -6.93
C THR A 401 -6.86 5.03 -6.10
N ASN A 402 -6.09 5.93 -6.73
CA ASN A 402 -5.13 6.80 -6.02
C ASN A 402 -5.78 8.02 -5.29
N LYS A 403 -6.55 7.76 -4.24
CA LYS A 403 -6.99 8.75 -3.23
C LYS A 403 -6.93 8.19 -1.81
N THR A 404 -5.83 8.42 -1.11
CA THR A 404 -5.74 8.18 0.35
C THR A 404 -6.37 9.33 1.13
N ILE A 405 -7.24 9.02 2.09
CA ILE A 405 -7.91 10.00 2.96
C ILE A 405 -7.03 10.26 4.20
N HIS A 406 -6.76 11.53 4.51
CA HIS A 406 -6.17 11.96 5.79
C HIS A 406 -7.26 12.31 6.81
N PRO A 407 -7.12 11.86 8.08
CA PRO A 407 -7.76 12.51 9.22
C PRO A 407 -6.74 13.17 10.16
N SER A 408 -7.16 14.25 10.83
CA SER A 408 -6.31 15.18 11.59
C SER A 408 -6.50 15.14 13.12
N ILE A 409 -5.38 14.94 13.83
CA ILE A 409 -4.91 15.48 15.14
C ILE A 409 -5.88 15.77 16.33
N LEU A 410 -5.37 15.45 17.54
CA LEU A 410 -5.71 15.97 18.91
C LEU A 410 -6.88 15.26 19.67
N PRO A 411 -6.88 15.23 21.02
CA PRO A 411 -6.01 14.34 21.82
C PRO A 411 -6.72 13.55 22.98
N VAL A 412 -6.22 12.37 23.40
CA VAL A 412 -6.29 11.80 24.80
C VAL A 412 -7.63 11.02 25.20
N SER A 413 -7.84 10.13 26.23
CA SER A 413 -7.62 10.10 27.73
C SER A 413 -7.51 8.79 28.57
N LYS A 414 -6.72 8.89 29.67
CA LYS A 414 -6.39 7.95 30.80
C LYS A 414 -7.50 7.84 31.87
N VAL A 415 -7.43 7.16 33.05
CA VAL A 415 -6.35 6.64 33.96
C VAL A 415 -6.87 5.53 34.97
N LEU A 416 -6.06 4.56 35.48
CA LEU A 416 -6.39 3.23 36.13
C LEU A 416 -6.35 2.97 37.71
N ASN A 417 -6.60 1.69 38.11
CA ASN A 417 -6.66 1.04 39.46
C ASN A 417 -7.78 1.54 40.41
N ILE A 418 -8.03 1.21 41.69
CA ILE A 418 -7.37 0.50 42.82
C ILE A 418 -7.89 -0.96 43.00
N ASP A 419 -7.55 -1.61 44.12
CA ASP A 419 -7.93 -2.99 44.47
C ASP A 419 -8.74 -3.16 45.78
N SER A 420 -9.24 -4.38 46.02
CA SER A 420 -10.31 -4.75 46.96
C SER A 420 -10.00 -4.75 48.48
N MET A 421 -11.07 -4.69 49.32
CA MET A 421 -11.36 -5.62 50.44
C MET A 421 -12.57 -5.17 51.31
N GLY A 422 -13.32 -6.14 51.88
CA GLY A 422 -14.14 -5.95 53.11
C GLY A 422 -15.67 -6.09 52.97
N GLU A 423 -16.24 -7.16 53.52
CA GLU A 423 -17.68 -7.43 53.60
C GLU A 423 -18.45 -6.59 54.66
N LYS A 424 -19.74 -6.25 54.43
CA LYS A 424 -20.92 -6.90 55.10
C LYS A 424 -22.26 -6.13 54.96
N LYS A 425 -23.31 -6.91 54.62
CA LYS A 425 -24.73 -6.85 55.09
C LYS A 425 -25.66 -5.63 54.79
N ARG A 426 -26.61 -5.94 53.87
CA ARG A 426 -28.09 -5.96 54.04
C ARG A 426 -28.97 -4.69 53.89
N LYS A 427 -29.98 -4.89 53.01
CA LYS A 427 -31.41 -4.47 53.04
C LYS A 427 -31.74 -3.04 52.55
N GLN A 428 -32.62 -2.88 51.54
CA GLN A 428 -34.11 -2.97 51.54
C GLN A 428 -34.70 -1.65 52.11
N ALA A 429 -35.61 -0.89 51.48
CA ALA A 429 -36.56 -1.15 50.38
C ALA A 429 -36.89 0.14 49.59
N ASP A 430 -37.75 0.00 48.55
CA ASP A 430 -38.69 0.98 47.94
C ASP A 430 -38.14 2.35 47.45
N GLY A 431 -38.70 3.00 46.42
CA GLY A 431 -39.91 2.74 45.61
C GLY A 431 -40.54 4.08 45.18
N THR A 432 -41.33 4.10 44.09
CA THR A 432 -42.02 5.28 43.48
C THR A 432 -41.11 6.33 42.79
N SER A 433 -41.12 6.61 41.47
CA SER A 433 -42.19 7.04 40.52
C SER A 433 -42.48 8.56 40.59
N LEU A 434 -42.60 9.39 39.54
CA LEU A 434 -42.79 9.21 38.08
C LEU A 434 -42.23 10.40 37.26
N ASN A 435 -42.00 10.15 35.96
CA ASN A 435 -42.17 11.03 34.78
C ASN A 435 -41.88 12.54 34.82
N SER A 436 -40.98 12.96 33.93
CA SER A 436 -41.38 13.67 32.71
C SER A 436 -40.48 13.25 31.53
N ALA A 437 -41.05 13.12 30.34
CA ALA A 437 -40.31 12.86 29.12
C ALA A 437 -39.97 14.17 28.42
N ASP A 438 -38.78 14.26 27.85
CA ASP A 438 -38.54 15.02 26.62
C ASP A 438 -37.55 14.23 25.76
N ASP A 439 -37.65 14.39 24.45
CA ASP A 439 -37.06 13.48 23.47
C ASP A 439 -35.65 13.91 23.04
N GLY A 440 -34.76 12.94 22.85
CA GLY A 440 -33.33 13.22 22.63
C GLY A 440 -32.52 11.95 22.42
N GLN A 441 -31.89 11.86 21.24
CA GLN A 441 -31.18 10.67 20.75
C GLN A 441 -30.17 10.12 21.77
N LYS A 442 -30.49 8.99 22.39
CA LYS A 442 -29.52 8.21 23.17
C LYS A 442 -28.69 7.34 22.25
N SER A 443 -27.45 7.76 21.98
CA SER A 443 -26.42 6.85 21.50
C SER A 443 -26.14 5.80 22.57
N THR A 444 -26.52 4.55 22.31
CA THR A 444 -26.31 3.43 23.23
C THR A 444 -24.87 2.94 23.10
N SER A 445 -23.94 3.55 23.86
CA SER A 445 -22.57 3.05 23.96
C SER A 445 -22.57 1.69 24.69
N VAL A 446 -22.37 0.61 23.93
CA VAL A 446 -22.31 -0.76 24.48
C VAL A 446 -20.89 -1.02 24.99
N GLY A 447 -20.71 -1.02 26.31
CA GLY A 447 -19.41 -1.29 26.94
C GLY A 447 -18.93 -2.74 26.78
N ARG A 448 -17.60 -2.93 26.79
CA ARG A 448 -16.94 -4.23 26.58
C ARG A 448 -16.80 -4.99 27.90
N ARG A 449 -17.48 -6.14 28.01
CA ARG A 449 -17.43 -7.02 29.21
C ARG A 449 -16.49 -8.22 29.08
N SER A 450 -16.06 -8.55 27.87
CA SER A 450 -15.06 -9.58 27.62
C SER A 450 -13.64 -9.04 27.85
N THR A 451 -12.70 -9.90 28.24
CA THR A 451 -11.27 -9.57 28.37
C THR A 451 -10.41 -10.44 27.46
N VAL A 452 -9.31 -9.89 26.95
CA VAL A 452 -8.30 -10.60 26.17
C VAL A 452 -6.98 -10.58 26.94
N SER A 453 -6.39 -11.74 27.15
CA SER A 453 -5.10 -11.92 27.81
C SER A 453 -4.12 -12.50 26.82
N VAL A 454 -2.91 -11.94 26.73
CA VAL A 454 -1.84 -12.42 25.85
C VAL A 454 -0.67 -12.88 26.70
N ALA A 455 -0.25 -14.12 26.53
CA ALA A 455 0.94 -14.66 27.17
C ALA A 455 2.09 -14.77 26.17
N VAL A 456 3.30 -14.39 26.59
CA VAL A 456 4.53 -14.37 25.78
C VAL A 456 5.67 -15.03 26.52
N GLY A 457 6.41 -15.92 25.86
CA GLY A 457 7.63 -16.52 26.40
C GLY A 457 8.74 -15.49 26.62
N ALA A 458 9.30 -15.43 27.83
CA ALA A 458 10.32 -14.46 28.23
C ALA A 458 11.62 -14.60 27.42
N SER A 459 11.92 -15.81 26.95
CA SER A 459 13.08 -16.10 26.08
C SER A 459 13.09 -15.31 24.76
N CYS A 460 11.96 -14.71 24.34
CA CYS A 460 11.89 -13.86 23.15
C CYS A 460 12.86 -12.67 23.20
N ILE A 461 13.11 -12.10 24.39
CA ILE A 461 14.10 -11.01 24.57
C ILE A 461 15.46 -11.50 25.08
N GLU A 462 15.60 -12.77 25.46
CA GLU A 462 16.88 -13.35 25.91
C GLU A 462 17.88 -13.50 24.75
N ASN A 463 17.39 -13.70 23.53
CA ASN A 463 18.18 -13.69 22.31
C ASN A 463 18.69 -12.28 21.89
N ALA A 464 18.33 -11.22 22.60
CA ALA A 464 18.79 -9.87 22.29
C ALA A 464 20.29 -9.73 22.59
N GLN A 465 21.06 -9.19 21.64
CA GLN A 465 22.52 -9.04 21.76
C GLN A 465 22.95 -8.12 22.91
N ASN A 466 22.05 -7.25 23.39
CA ASN A 466 22.27 -6.32 24.48
C ASN A 466 20.92 -5.88 25.11
N LEU A 467 21.01 -5.23 26.28
CA LEU A 467 19.85 -4.70 27.02
C LEU A 467 19.03 -3.66 26.23
N GLU A 468 19.66 -2.94 25.31
CA GLU A 468 19.01 -1.91 24.50
C GLU A 468 18.01 -2.52 23.50
N LEU A 469 18.47 -3.53 22.73
CA LEU A 469 17.63 -4.31 21.83
C LEU A 469 16.55 -5.09 22.60
N GLY A 470 16.88 -5.67 23.76
CA GLY A 470 15.89 -6.34 24.62
C GLY A 470 14.79 -5.39 25.11
N THR A 471 15.15 -4.14 25.41
CA THR A 471 14.20 -3.08 25.77
C THR A 471 13.32 -2.69 24.57
N LEU A 472 13.89 -2.60 23.37
CA LEU A 472 13.16 -2.29 22.14
C LEU A 472 12.14 -3.38 21.76
N LEU A 473 12.54 -4.66 21.81
CA LEU A 473 11.66 -5.81 21.55
C LEU A 473 10.49 -5.86 22.55
N ALA A 474 10.79 -5.70 23.84
CA ALA A 474 9.76 -5.58 24.88
C ALA A 474 8.78 -4.43 24.59
N GLY A 475 9.26 -3.31 24.03
CA GLY A 475 8.43 -2.18 23.64
C GLY A 475 7.60 -2.38 22.37
N GLN A 476 8.05 -3.23 21.44
CA GLN A 476 7.24 -3.66 20.30
C GLN A 476 6.08 -4.54 20.75
N ILE A 477 6.33 -5.52 21.63
CA ILE A 477 5.29 -6.35 22.27
C ILE A 477 4.29 -5.45 23.03
N ALA A 478 4.80 -4.51 23.83
CA ALA A 478 3.98 -3.54 24.57
C ALA A 478 3.00 -2.76 23.66
N ARG A 479 3.46 -2.32 22.49
CA ARG A 479 2.63 -1.61 21.50
C ARG A 479 1.66 -2.53 20.78
N ALA A 480 2.07 -3.73 20.37
CA ALA A 480 1.18 -4.71 19.75
C ALA A 480 -0.01 -5.05 20.67
N CYS A 481 0.25 -5.31 21.96
CA CYS A 481 -0.80 -5.55 22.95
C CYS A 481 -1.77 -4.37 23.10
N ALA A 482 -1.26 -3.13 23.08
CA ALA A 482 -2.10 -1.93 23.13
C ALA A 482 -2.97 -1.75 21.87
N ILE A 483 -2.42 -2.01 20.67
CA ILE A 483 -3.13 -1.92 19.38
C ILE A 483 -4.34 -2.86 19.35
N PHE A 484 -4.20 -4.08 19.87
CA PHE A 484 -5.28 -5.07 19.89
C PHE A 484 -6.14 -5.05 21.17
N ASN A 485 -6.08 -3.96 21.96
CA ASN A 485 -6.89 -3.76 23.17
C ASN A 485 -6.76 -4.87 24.23
N VAL A 486 -5.58 -5.50 24.36
CA VAL A 486 -5.28 -6.56 25.33
C VAL A 486 -5.42 -6.03 26.76
N ASP A 487 -6.09 -6.77 27.64
CA ASP A 487 -6.36 -6.39 29.05
C ASP A 487 -5.32 -6.96 30.05
N GLU A 488 -4.64 -8.05 29.71
CA GLU A 488 -3.59 -8.69 30.54
C GLU A 488 -2.44 -9.15 29.63
N VAL A 489 -1.21 -8.75 29.93
CA VAL A 489 0.01 -9.30 29.31
C VAL A 489 0.73 -10.17 30.34
N ILE A 490 0.91 -11.44 30.01
CA ILE A 490 1.48 -12.43 30.93
C ILE A 490 2.86 -12.84 30.41
N VAL A 491 3.89 -12.52 31.16
CA VAL A 491 5.26 -12.93 30.87
C VAL A 491 5.44 -14.37 31.37
N LEU A 492 5.47 -15.32 30.45
CA LEU A 492 5.69 -16.73 30.72
C LEU A 492 7.20 -16.98 30.83
N ASP A 493 7.68 -17.34 32.01
CA ASP A 493 9.08 -17.69 32.22
C ASP A 493 9.32 -19.11 31.69
N ASP A 494 9.86 -19.20 30.48
CA ASP A 494 10.00 -20.43 29.68
C ASP A 494 11.43 -21.02 29.72
N GLY A 495 12.36 -20.38 30.42
CA GLY A 495 13.71 -20.86 30.65
C GLY A 495 13.81 -22.01 31.68
N PRO A 496 14.98 -22.66 31.79
CA PRO A 496 15.21 -23.70 32.80
C PRO A 496 15.15 -23.10 34.22
N SER A 497 14.18 -23.54 35.02
CA SER A 497 13.84 -22.94 36.31
C SER A 497 14.98 -23.03 37.33
N GLY A 498 15.35 -21.90 37.93
CA GLY A 498 16.36 -21.86 39.02
C GLY A 498 15.85 -22.41 40.37
N GLY A 499 14.53 -22.38 40.58
CA GLY A 499 13.84 -22.79 41.80
C GLY A 499 12.45 -22.14 41.89
N PRO A 500 11.62 -22.49 42.89
CA PRO A 500 10.30 -21.88 43.08
C PRO A 500 10.37 -20.37 43.38
N ASP A 501 11.47 -19.93 44.00
CA ASP A 501 11.68 -18.57 44.50
C ASP A 501 12.25 -17.60 43.43
N THR A 502 12.46 -18.04 42.19
CA THR A 502 13.31 -17.33 41.21
C THR A 502 12.68 -17.16 39.83
N VAL A 503 12.47 -15.89 39.44
CA VAL A 503 12.13 -15.47 38.07
C VAL A 503 13.41 -15.15 37.29
N SER A 504 13.46 -15.48 36.00
CA SER A 504 14.58 -15.18 35.12
C SER A 504 14.81 -13.68 34.92
N ALA A 505 16.05 -13.31 34.55
CA ALA A 505 16.38 -11.92 34.26
C ALA A 505 15.60 -11.37 33.05
N ALA A 506 15.35 -12.22 32.05
CA ALA A 506 14.53 -11.87 30.88
C ALA A 506 13.07 -11.62 31.27
N ALA A 507 12.45 -12.50 32.07
CA ALA A 507 11.07 -12.32 32.53
C ALA A 507 10.91 -11.06 33.40
N ALA A 508 11.86 -10.80 34.30
CA ALA A 508 11.88 -9.60 35.13
C ALA A 508 12.06 -8.30 34.32
N LEU A 509 12.91 -8.31 33.29
CA LEU A 509 13.13 -7.18 32.38
C LEU A 509 11.87 -6.90 31.55
N LEU A 510 11.32 -7.92 30.88
CA LEU A 510 10.14 -7.79 30.03
C LEU A 510 8.95 -7.23 30.82
N ALA A 511 8.69 -7.76 32.01
CA ALA A 511 7.62 -7.29 32.87
C ALA A 511 7.80 -5.82 33.32
N ARG A 512 9.03 -5.38 33.64
CA ARG A 512 9.31 -3.98 34.01
C ARG A 512 9.08 -3.02 32.85
N VAL A 513 9.52 -3.38 31.63
CA VAL A 513 9.34 -2.53 30.45
C VAL A 513 7.86 -2.41 30.08
N LEU A 514 7.11 -3.53 30.10
CA LEU A 514 5.66 -3.54 29.89
C LEU A 514 4.93 -2.63 30.90
N GLN A 515 5.22 -2.78 32.20
CA GLN A 515 4.65 -1.92 33.26
C GLN A 515 5.01 -0.43 33.08
N PHE A 516 6.24 -0.12 32.65
CA PHE A 516 6.67 1.25 32.41
C PHE A 516 5.97 1.89 31.20
N MET A 517 5.84 1.15 30.10
CA MET A 517 5.18 1.65 28.90
C MET A 517 3.69 1.86 29.13
N GLU A 518 3.03 0.88 29.75
CA GLU A 518 1.64 0.98 30.17
C GLU A 518 1.41 2.15 31.12
N THR A 519 2.32 2.39 32.07
CA THR A 519 2.07 3.40 33.09
C THR A 519 1.94 4.80 32.48
N PRO A 520 0.81 5.49 32.73
CA PRO A 520 0.62 6.92 32.56
C PRO A 520 1.85 7.82 32.72
N GLN A 521 2.29 8.47 31.64
CA GLN A 521 3.56 9.24 31.57
C GLN A 521 3.89 10.10 32.80
N TYR A 522 2.95 10.92 33.28
CA TYR A 522 3.19 11.79 34.44
C TYR A 522 3.29 11.01 35.77
N LEU A 523 2.45 9.98 35.96
CA LEU A 523 2.53 9.09 37.13
C LEU A 523 3.79 8.23 37.16
N ARG A 524 4.49 8.03 36.04
CA ARG A 524 5.73 7.22 36.01
C ARG A 524 6.69 7.63 37.13
N LYS A 525 6.85 8.94 37.37
CA LYS A 525 7.73 9.48 38.44
C LYS A 525 7.25 9.15 39.86
N ALA A 526 5.95 8.94 40.06
CA ALA A 526 5.36 8.64 41.37
C ALA A 526 5.21 7.14 41.65
N LEU A 527 5.02 6.33 40.60
CA LEU A 527 4.75 4.90 40.71
C LEU A 527 5.96 4.01 40.43
N ILE A 528 6.90 4.46 39.57
CA ILE A 528 8.01 3.62 39.10
C ILE A 528 9.32 4.19 39.65
N PRO A 529 10.03 3.46 40.53
CA PRO A 529 11.34 3.88 40.99
C PRO A 529 12.38 3.77 39.87
N MET A 530 13.41 4.61 39.94
CA MET A 530 14.56 4.51 39.02
C MET A 530 15.21 3.12 39.12
N HIS A 531 15.32 2.43 37.99
CA HIS A 531 15.87 1.07 37.92
C HIS A 531 16.81 0.93 36.70
N PRO A 532 17.96 0.21 36.81
CA PRO A 532 18.92 0.05 35.70
C PRO A 532 18.31 -0.46 34.39
N ASP A 533 17.41 -1.43 34.46
CA ASP A 533 16.68 -2.00 33.31
C ASP A 533 15.93 -0.95 32.48
N LEU A 534 15.44 0.12 33.11
CA LEU A 534 14.64 1.15 32.45
C LEU A 534 15.51 2.26 31.83
N ARG A 535 16.84 2.13 31.84
CA ARG A 535 17.76 3.17 31.33
C ARG A 535 17.56 3.52 29.84
N TYR A 536 17.06 2.57 29.04
CA TYR A 536 16.75 2.78 27.62
C TYR A 536 15.25 2.99 27.35
N ALA A 537 14.39 2.97 28.38
CA ALA A 537 12.95 3.05 28.19
C ALA A 537 12.48 4.43 27.64
N GLY A 538 13.35 5.45 27.66
CA GLY A 538 13.12 6.74 27.01
C GLY A 538 13.22 6.72 25.47
N MET A 539 13.79 5.65 24.89
CA MET A 539 13.83 5.46 23.43
C MET A 539 12.55 4.82 22.88
N LEU A 540 11.69 4.31 23.76
CA LEU A 540 10.51 3.54 23.36
C LEU A 540 9.39 4.50 22.93
N PRO A 541 8.79 4.31 21.73
CA PRO A 541 7.62 5.08 21.32
C PRO A 541 6.49 4.91 22.34
N PRO A 542 5.73 5.97 22.67
CA PRO A 542 4.60 5.86 23.60
C PRO A 542 3.58 4.84 23.08
N LEU A 543 2.84 4.19 24.00
CA LEU A 543 1.71 3.36 23.57
C LEU A 543 0.62 4.21 22.91
N ASP A 544 0.47 5.46 23.36
CA ASP A 544 -0.62 6.39 23.03
C ASP A 544 -2.01 5.75 23.05
N ALA A 545 -2.17 4.71 23.88
CA ALA A 545 -3.46 4.23 24.32
C ALA A 545 -4.28 5.42 24.84
N PRO A 546 -5.62 5.33 24.94
CA PRO A 546 -6.42 6.40 25.54
C PRO A 546 -5.73 6.89 26.83
N HIS A 547 -5.16 5.95 27.59
CA HIS A 547 -4.30 6.21 28.72
C HIS A 547 -2.87 6.78 28.49
N HIS A 548 -2.72 7.79 27.62
CA HIS A 548 -1.50 8.61 27.51
C HIS A 548 -1.55 10.11 27.91
N MET A 549 -2.71 10.70 28.26
CA MET A 549 -2.95 12.11 28.71
C MET A 549 -1.84 13.15 28.68
N ARG A 550 -2.20 14.27 28.06
CA ARG A 550 -1.69 15.61 28.31
C ARG A 550 -2.52 16.26 29.44
N ALA A 551 -1.96 17.24 30.13
CA ALA A 551 -2.61 17.90 31.26
C ALA A 551 -3.78 18.85 30.89
N THR A 552 -4.13 18.95 29.61
CA THR A 552 -5.01 19.99 29.05
C THR A 552 -6.31 19.50 28.43
N GLU A 553 -6.51 18.19 28.29
CA GLU A 553 -7.81 17.60 27.93
C GLU A 553 -8.67 17.44 29.20
N TRP A 554 -9.97 17.18 29.05
CA TRP A 554 -10.86 16.70 30.11
C TRP A 554 -11.48 15.34 29.76
N SER A 555 -11.55 14.42 30.72
CA SER A 555 -12.15 13.10 30.54
C SER A 555 -12.98 12.67 31.73
N ALA A 556 -14.07 11.98 31.43
CA ALA A 556 -15.03 11.51 32.42
C ALA A 556 -14.46 10.51 33.43
N TYR A 557 -13.38 9.79 33.07
CA TYR A 557 -12.69 8.87 33.96
C TYR A 557 -11.24 9.32 34.15
N ARG A 558 -10.73 9.33 35.39
CA ARG A 558 -9.33 9.61 35.73
C ARG A 558 -8.86 9.00 37.05
N GLU A 559 -7.89 8.09 37.05
CA GLU A 559 -6.98 7.96 38.22
C GLU A 559 -6.27 9.26 38.55
N GLY A 560 -5.74 9.28 39.76
CA GLY A 560 -4.41 9.82 39.96
C GLY A 560 -3.60 8.91 40.87
N VAL A 561 -2.46 9.39 41.34
CA VAL A 561 -1.81 8.80 42.51
C VAL A 561 -2.28 9.52 43.77
N VAL A 562 -2.61 8.79 44.82
CA VAL A 562 -2.94 9.38 46.12
C VAL A 562 -1.72 10.12 46.67
N ARG A 563 -1.77 11.44 46.71
CA ARG A 563 -0.69 12.30 47.21
C ARG A 563 -0.71 12.40 48.72
N GLU A 564 -1.80 12.93 49.28
CA GLU A 564 -1.93 13.29 50.70
C GLU A 564 -3.36 13.09 51.19
N ASN A 565 -3.51 12.93 52.51
CA ASN A 565 -4.80 12.80 53.16
C ASN A 565 -5.11 14.10 53.89
N GLY A 566 -6.37 14.55 53.83
CA GLY A 566 -6.83 15.73 54.55
C GLY A 566 -6.75 15.55 56.07
N ALA A 567 -6.87 16.66 56.80
CA ALA A 567 -6.84 16.67 58.27
C ALA A 567 -7.86 15.69 58.89
N ALA A 568 -7.59 15.23 60.11
CA ALA A 568 -8.26 14.08 60.76
C ALA A 568 -9.80 14.00 60.54
N GLY A 569 -10.21 13.08 59.65
CA GLY A 569 -11.61 12.86 59.24
C GLY A 569 -11.91 13.24 57.78
N GLY A 570 -11.04 14.01 57.13
CA GLY A 570 -11.08 14.36 55.71
C GLY A 570 -10.58 13.24 54.79
N GLY A 571 -10.92 13.36 53.50
CA GLY A 571 -10.62 12.39 52.44
C GLY A 571 -9.20 12.47 51.89
N SER A 572 -9.02 12.13 50.61
CA SER A 572 -7.71 12.05 49.95
C SER A 572 -7.61 12.94 48.71
N PHE A 573 -6.45 13.59 48.56
CA PHE A 573 -6.05 14.34 47.37
C PHE A 573 -5.27 13.44 46.41
N ILE A 574 -5.59 13.55 45.12
CA ILE A 574 -5.21 12.60 44.07
C ILE A 574 -4.70 13.38 42.85
N ASP A 575 -3.46 13.12 42.46
CA ASP A 575 -2.79 13.77 41.32
C ASP A 575 -3.24 13.12 40.01
N VAL A 576 -4.30 13.67 39.40
CA VAL A 576 -4.92 13.19 38.14
C VAL A 576 -4.23 13.72 36.87
N GLY A 577 -3.07 14.37 37.02
CA GLY A 577 -2.30 14.92 35.90
C GLY A 577 -2.94 16.13 35.24
N LEU A 578 -3.84 16.83 35.93
CA LEU A 578 -4.38 18.15 35.56
C LEU A 578 -3.66 19.25 36.33
N GLU A 579 -4.03 20.51 36.06
CA GLU A 579 -3.61 21.69 36.83
C GLU A 579 -3.98 21.61 38.32
N LYS A 580 -5.09 20.94 38.65
CA LYS A 580 -5.61 20.79 40.02
C LYS A 580 -5.73 19.31 40.37
N ASP A 581 -5.42 18.97 41.63
CA ASP A 581 -5.66 17.63 42.17
C ASP A 581 -7.18 17.33 42.21
N ALA A 582 -7.54 16.05 42.13
CA ALA A 582 -8.89 15.59 42.43
C ALA A 582 -9.02 15.20 43.91
N TYR A 583 -10.19 15.42 44.50
CA TYR A 583 -10.51 15.06 45.87
C TYR A 583 -11.59 13.98 45.92
N VAL A 584 -11.37 12.96 46.75
CA VAL A 584 -12.36 11.93 47.11
C VAL A 584 -12.62 11.96 48.61
N THR A 585 -13.87 11.75 49.04
CA THR A 585 -14.26 11.77 50.46
C THR A 585 -13.76 10.58 51.29
N ARG A 586 -13.14 9.58 50.65
CA ARG A 586 -12.61 8.37 51.30
C ARG A 586 -11.10 8.51 51.51
N GLN A 587 -10.61 8.17 52.71
CA GLN A 587 -9.17 8.04 52.93
C GLN A 587 -8.60 6.80 52.23
N LEU A 588 -7.55 7.01 51.45
CA LEU A 588 -6.82 5.99 50.69
C LEU A 588 -5.34 5.96 51.13
N LYS A 589 -4.62 4.91 50.71
CA LYS A 589 -3.19 4.76 51.01
C LYS A 589 -2.38 5.67 50.08
N LYS A 590 -1.52 6.53 50.66
CA LYS A 590 -0.56 7.36 49.90
C LYS A 590 0.27 6.48 48.94
N GLY A 591 0.43 6.94 47.70
CA GLY A 591 1.14 6.24 46.63
C GLY A 591 0.32 5.22 45.83
N ALA A 592 -0.99 5.06 46.08
CA ALA A 592 -1.83 4.14 45.31
C ALA A 592 -2.39 4.77 44.02
N ARG A 593 -2.46 3.98 42.94
CA ARG A 593 -3.08 4.27 41.63
C ARG A 593 -4.60 4.03 41.72
N VAL A 594 -5.46 5.01 41.40
CA VAL A 594 -6.87 5.07 41.86
C VAL A 594 -7.90 5.68 40.86
N THR A 595 -8.42 4.93 39.88
CA THR A 595 -9.43 5.36 38.89
C THR A 595 -10.60 6.08 39.55
N LEU A 596 -10.80 7.33 39.18
CA LEU A 596 -11.98 8.11 39.50
C LEU A 596 -12.90 8.24 38.28
N CYS A 597 -14.15 8.56 38.52
CA CYS A 597 -15.03 9.24 37.57
C CYS A 597 -15.09 10.71 37.99
N LEU A 598 -14.78 11.62 37.07
CA LEU A 598 -14.89 13.07 37.26
C LEU A 598 -16.17 13.64 36.64
N GLY A 599 -16.86 12.86 35.78
CA GLY A 599 -18.01 13.33 35.01
C GLY A 599 -17.63 13.99 33.70
N ASP A 600 -18.59 14.12 32.78
CA ASP A 600 -18.32 14.66 31.44
C ASP A 600 -17.98 16.18 31.46
N GLU A 601 -18.25 16.88 32.57
CA GLU A 601 -17.88 18.27 32.85
C GLU A 601 -17.16 18.40 34.21
N ALA A 602 -16.41 19.49 34.41
CA ALA A 602 -15.59 19.70 35.61
C ALA A 602 -16.37 20.31 36.79
N ASP A 603 -16.65 19.49 37.81
CA ASP A 603 -17.18 19.93 39.11
C ASP A 603 -16.01 20.30 40.06
N VAL A 604 -15.98 21.56 40.53
CA VAL A 604 -14.87 22.14 41.33
C VAL A 604 -15.33 22.41 42.75
N LEU A 605 -14.54 21.95 43.72
CA LEU A 605 -14.74 22.17 45.15
C LEU A 605 -13.68 23.13 45.69
N TRP A 606 -14.08 23.94 46.67
CA TRP A 606 -13.17 24.82 47.42
C TRP A 606 -12.75 24.15 48.72
N MET A 607 -11.46 23.88 48.90
CA MET A 607 -10.93 23.15 50.06
C MET A 607 -9.61 23.74 50.54
N ASP A 608 -9.49 23.98 51.85
CA ASP A 608 -8.26 24.44 52.53
C ASP A 608 -7.54 25.64 51.86
N GLY A 609 -8.30 26.51 51.19
CA GLY A 609 -7.81 27.72 50.53
C GLY A 609 -7.55 27.60 49.02
N TRP A 610 -7.78 26.43 48.41
CA TRP A 610 -7.47 26.15 47.01
C TRP A 610 -8.65 25.44 46.31
N GLU A 611 -8.66 25.45 44.98
CA GLU A 611 -9.67 24.76 44.16
C GLU A 611 -9.20 23.35 43.76
N VAL A 612 -10.07 22.36 43.89
CA VAL A 612 -9.81 20.94 43.53
C VAL A 612 -10.96 20.35 42.73
N TYR A 613 -10.70 19.37 41.87
CA TYR A 613 -11.78 18.66 41.15
C TYR A 613 -12.46 17.64 42.05
N LYS A 614 -13.77 17.46 41.92
CA LYS A 614 -14.52 16.41 42.60
C LYS A 614 -14.37 15.08 41.84
N GLY A 615 -13.91 14.04 42.53
CA GLY A 615 -13.84 12.70 41.97
C GLY A 615 -14.68 11.67 42.73
N THR A 616 -15.11 10.63 42.03
CA THR A 616 -15.74 9.43 42.62
C THR A 616 -14.88 8.20 42.31
N LEU A 617 -14.39 7.47 43.31
CA LEU A 617 -13.62 6.24 43.09
C LEU A 617 -14.47 5.17 42.38
N VAL A 618 -13.95 4.58 41.31
CA VAL A 618 -14.62 3.56 40.48
C VAL A 618 -13.72 2.33 40.26
N SER A 619 -14.24 1.29 39.61
CA SER A 619 -13.42 0.13 39.21
C SER A 619 -12.46 0.53 38.07
N PRO A 620 -11.21 0.04 38.03
CA PRO A 620 -10.38 0.13 36.83
C PRO A 620 -11.00 -0.51 35.58
N SER A 621 -11.97 -1.40 35.75
CA SER A 621 -12.71 -2.01 34.64
C SER A 621 -13.92 -1.20 34.17
N ASP A 622 -14.37 -0.18 34.92
CA ASP A 622 -15.57 0.61 34.59
C ASP A 622 -15.47 1.35 33.24
N PRO A 623 -14.34 1.97 32.85
CA PRO A 623 -14.20 2.66 31.56
C PRO A 623 -14.44 1.72 30.38
N ARG A 624 -13.90 0.49 30.47
CA ARG A 624 -14.11 -0.59 29.52
C ARG A 624 -15.56 -1.10 29.55
N GLU A 625 -16.06 -1.47 30.72
CA GLU A 625 -17.35 -2.15 30.89
C GLU A 625 -18.56 -1.24 30.71
N LYS A 626 -18.40 0.08 30.88
CA LYS A 626 -19.49 1.07 30.80
C LYS A 626 -19.40 1.97 29.56
N LYS A 627 -18.20 2.40 29.13
CA LYS A 627 -18.01 3.25 27.93
C LYS A 627 -17.32 2.54 26.76
N GLY A 628 -16.87 1.28 26.91
CA GLY A 628 -16.17 0.55 25.85
C GLY A 628 -14.71 0.96 25.64
N GLN A 629 -14.20 1.87 26.46
CA GLN A 629 -12.90 2.50 26.29
C GLN A 629 -11.76 1.53 26.65
N TYR A 630 -10.71 1.50 25.83
CA TYR A 630 -9.50 0.75 26.17
C TYR A 630 -8.72 1.44 27.29
N TRP A 631 -8.30 0.66 28.28
CA TRP A 631 -7.72 1.17 29.52
C TRP A 631 -6.36 0.54 29.84
N GLY A 632 -5.60 0.16 28.81
CA GLY A 632 -4.31 -0.52 28.98
C GLY A 632 -4.44 -1.99 29.41
N TYR A 633 -3.31 -2.55 29.83
CA TYR A 633 -3.18 -3.93 30.29
C TYR A 633 -2.60 -4.02 31.70
N LEU A 634 -2.94 -5.08 32.43
CA LEU A 634 -2.17 -5.50 33.59
C LEU A 634 -0.99 -6.37 33.16
N THR A 635 0.12 -6.34 33.89
CA THR A 635 1.29 -7.21 33.61
C THR A 635 1.50 -8.20 34.75
N ARG A 636 1.47 -9.50 34.43
CA ARG A 636 1.73 -10.62 35.37
C ARG A 636 2.94 -11.43 34.88
N ILE A 637 3.66 -12.07 35.79
CA ILE A 637 4.66 -13.10 35.45
C ILE A 637 4.06 -14.45 35.84
N ALA A 638 4.18 -15.45 34.96
CA ALA A 638 3.85 -16.83 35.23
C ALA A 638 5.14 -17.66 35.19
N PRO A 639 5.54 -18.34 36.28
CA PRO A 639 6.84 -19.04 36.37
C PRO A 639 6.94 -20.33 35.52
N ASN A 640 5.85 -20.76 34.89
CA ASN A 640 5.76 -21.90 33.98
C ASN A 640 4.35 -21.97 33.35
N LEU A 641 4.14 -22.88 32.39
CA LEU A 641 2.90 -23.04 31.63
C LEU A 641 1.75 -23.51 32.53
N LYS A 642 2.01 -24.32 33.56
CA LYS A 642 1.03 -24.73 34.56
C LYS A 642 0.52 -23.53 35.36
N ALA A 643 1.42 -22.70 35.88
CA ALA A 643 1.08 -21.51 36.66
C ALA A 643 0.34 -20.42 35.83
N LEU A 644 0.57 -20.37 34.52
CA LEU A 644 -0.19 -19.50 33.60
C LEU A 644 -1.71 -19.70 33.77
N PHE A 645 -2.16 -20.96 33.84
CA PHE A 645 -3.56 -21.33 34.01
C PHE A 645 -4.02 -21.39 35.46
N GLU A 646 -3.22 -21.96 36.38
CA GLU A 646 -3.61 -22.12 37.79
C GLU A 646 -3.72 -20.78 38.54
N GLU A 647 -2.90 -19.77 38.18
CA GLU A 647 -2.90 -18.43 38.79
C GLU A 647 -3.77 -17.42 38.01
N CYS A 648 -4.77 -17.89 37.26
CA CYS A 648 -5.69 -17.03 36.53
C CYS A 648 -6.44 -16.07 37.49
N PRO A 649 -6.44 -14.74 37.23
CA PRO A 649 -7.14 -13.77 38.09
C PRO A 649 -8.67 -13.86 37.98
N PHE A 650 -9.19 -14.54 36.97
CA PHE A 650 -10.63 -14.66 36.71
C PHE A 650 -11.22 -15.89 37.42
N LYS A 651 -12.22 -15.69 38.29
CA LYS A 651 -12.88 -16.77 39.08
C LYS A 651 -13.52 -17.90 38.25
N CYS A 652 -13.67 -17.72 36.94
CA CYS A 652 -14.21 -18.70 36.02
C CYS A 652 -13.14 -19.28 35.07
N GLY A 653 -11.87 -18.96 35.29
CA GLY A 653 -10.77 -19.29 34.39
C GLY A 653 -10.84 -18.50 33.08
N TYR A 654 -9.99 -18.89 32.14
CA TYR A 654 -10.06 -18.47 30.74
C TYR A 654 -11.04 -19.40 30.01
N ASP A 655 -12.11 -18.84 29.42
CA ASP A 655 -13.17 -19.61 28.75
C ASP A 655 -12.96 -19.73 27.22
N LEU A 656 -11.99 -19.00 26.66
CA LEU A 656 -11.34 -19.31 25.39
C LEU A 656 -9.83 -19.40 25.62
N THR A 657 -9.20 -20.48 25.14
CA THR A 657 -7.74 -20.66 25.21
C THR A 657 -7.23 -20.99 23.81
N VAL A 658 -6.30 -20.17 23.31
CA VAL A 658 -5.67 -20.32 22.00
C VAL A 658 -4.16 -20.41 22.17
N GLY A 659 -3.54 -21.44 21.62
CA GLY A 659 -2.09 -21.53 21.49
C GLY A 659 -1.68 -21.33 20.04
N THR A 660 -0.57 -20.64 19.79
CA THR A 660 -0.01 -20.45 18.44
C THR A 660 1.26 -21.28 18.25
N SER A 661 1.36 -22.01 17.13
CA SER A 661 2.52 -22.83 16.77
C SER A 661 2.49 -23.17 15.27
N GLU A 662 3.67 -23.39 14.68
CA GLU A 662 3.83 -23.96 13.33
C GLU A 662 3.06 -25.31 13.18
N ARG A 663 2.84 -26.01 14.30
CA ARG A 663 2.19 -27.33 14.39
C ARG A 663 0.69 -27.26 14.63
N GLY A 664 0.13 -26.06 14.68
CA GLY A 664 -1.29 -25.84 14.86
C GLY A 664 -2.13 -26.17 13.62
N GLU A 665 -3.43 -26.22 13.84
CA GLU A 665 -4.47 -26.21 12.82
C GLU A 665 -4.23 -25.06 11.82
N GLN A 666 -4.12 -25.39 10.53
CA GLN A 666 -4.02 -24.40 9.47
C GLN A 666 -5.39 -23.73 9.30
N THR A 667 -5.43 -22.41 9.43
CA THR A 667 -6.67 -21.64 9.32
C THR A 667 -6.41 -20.34 8.58
N THR A 668 -7.32 -19.98 7.67
CA THR A 668 -7.34 -18.67 7.03
C THR A 668 -8.19 -17.72 7.86
N SER A 669 -7.85 -16.44 7.87
CA SER A 669 -8.55 -15.47 8.74
C SER A 669 -10.05 -15.30 8.41
N CYS A 670 -10.49 -15.72 7.23
CA CYS A 670 -11.91 -15.82 6.86
C CYS A 670 -12.62 -17.09 7.37
N SER A 671 -11.91 -18.21 7.59
CA SER A 671 -12.46 -19.47 8.15
C SER A 671 -12.35 -19.58 9.67
N LEU A 672 -11.56 -18.69 10.32
CA LEU A 672 -11.40 -18.72 11.78
C LEU A 672 -12.65 -18.18 12.51
N GLU A 673 -13.56 -19.08 12.84
CA GLU A 673 -14.59 -18.85 13.86
C GLU A 673 -14.02 -19.08 15.26
N LEU A 674 -14.19 -18.08 16.14
CA LEU A 674 -13.91 -18.17 17.57
C LEU A 674 -15.23 -18.12 18.33
N THR A 675 -15.47 -19.08 19.22
CA THR A 675 -16.66 -19.10 20.07
C THR A 675 -16.72 -17.84 20.94
N PRO A 676 -17.90 -17.20 21.10
CA PRO A 676 -18.06 -16.07 22.02
C PRO A 676 -17.53 -16.40 23.43
N PHE A 677 -16.75 -15.49 23.99
CA PHE A 677 -15.99 -15.71 25.22
C PHE A 677 -16.06 -14.50 26.14
N LYS A 678 -15.81 -14.73 27.44
CA LYS A 678 -15.75 -13.68 28.46
C LYS A 678 -14.31 -13.37 28.87
N HIS A 679 -13.43 -14.35 28.92
CA HIS A 679 -12.03 -14.23 29.30
C HIS A 679 -11.17 -15.09 28.36
N GLY A 680 -10.72 -14.49 27.26
CA GLY A 680 -9.85 -15.16 26.29
C GLY A 680 -8.39 -15.10 26.71
N LEU A 681 -7.66 -16.19 26.48
CA LEU A 681 -6.21 -16.29 26.60
C LEU A 681 -5.62 -16.72 25.26
N ILE A 682 -4.61 -15.99 24.78
CA ILE A 682 -3.84 -16.31 23.58
C ILE A 682 -2.37 -16.42 24.00
N VAL A 683 -1.74 -17.55 23.71
CA VAL A 683 -0.39 -17.88 24.20
C VAL A 683 0.56 -18.05 23.03
N PHE A 684 1.63 -17.25 23.05
CA PHE A 684 2.72 -17.26 22.08
C PHE A 684 3.97 -17.84 22.73
N GLY A 685 4.60 -18.79 22.04
CA GLY A 685 5.91 -19.31 22.46
C GLY A 685 7.03 -18.28 22.31
N GLY A 686 8.14 -18.54 22.99
CA GLY A 686 9.42 -17.94 22.63
C GLY A 686 9.98 -18.53 21.32
N PRO A 687 11.26 -18.26 20.99
CA PRO A 687 11.88 -18.68 19.73
C PRO A 687 11.95 -20.19 19.48
N GLN A 688 11.68 -21.02 20.51
CA GLN A 688 11.62 -22.48 20.43
C GLN A 688 10.18 -23.06 20.54
N GLY A 689 9.15 -22.21 20.42
CA GLY A 689 7.75 -22.62 20.47
C GLY A 689 7.22 -22.92 21.89
N LEU A 690 5.94 -23.31 21.95
CA LEU A 690 5.27 -23.70 23.20
C LEU A 690 5.68 -25.09 23.69
N GLU A 691 6.22 -25.88 22.77
CA GLU A 691 6.80 -27.20 23.00
C GLU A 691 8.01 -27.11 23.93
N TYR A 692 8.84 -26.08 23.80
CA TYR A 692 9.95 -25.80 24.72
C TYR A 692 9.44 -25.37 26.11
N CYS A 693 8.41 -24.52 26.17
CA CYS A 693 7.76 -24.15 27.44
C CYS A 693 7.27 -25.40 28.19
N LEU A 694 6.65 -26.36 27.49
CA LEU A 694 6.21 -27.62 28.10
C LEU A 694 7.38 -28.51 28.56
N GLN A 695 8.50 -28.57 27.83
CA GLN A 695 9.68 -29.36 28.24
C GLN A 695 10.32 -28.90 29.57
N ASN A 696 10.13 -27.62 29.91
CA ASN A 696 10.56 -27.02 31.18
C ASN A 696 9.44 -27.01 32.25
N ASP A 697 8.22 -27.41 31.90
CA ASP A 697 7.05 -27.40 32.80
C ASP A 697 6.87 -28.72 33.60
N PRO A 698 6.33 -28.66 34.84
CA PRO A 698 5.91 -29.86 35.59
C PRO A 698 4.92 -30.80 34.85
N TRP A 699 4.17 -30.32 33.87
CA TRP A 699 3.23 -31.11 33.07
C TRP A 699 3.90 -32.06 32.07
N LYS A 700 5.20 -31.92 31.78
CA LYS A 700 5.92 -32.80 30.83
C LYS A 700 5.89 -34.29 31.21
N GLU A 701 5.74 -34.61 32.49
CA GLU A 701 5.62 -35.98 32.97
C GLU A 701 4.29 -36.65 32.55
N ARG A 702 3.32 -35.85 32.09
CA ARG A 702 1.95 -36.29 31.77
C ARG A 702 1.50 -35.95 30.35
N HIS A 703 2.18 -35.01 29.68
CA HIS A 703 1.82 -34.52 28.36
C HIS A 703 3.06 -34.40 27.47
N SER A 704 2.97 -34.93 26.24
CA SER A 704 4.03 -34.90 25.23
C SER A 704 4.00 -33.66 24.32
N GLU A 705 2.87 -32.95 24.29
CA GLU A 705 2.61 -31.81 23.42
C GLU A 705 1.71 -30.78 24.13
N PRO A 706 1.82 -29.48 23.80
CA PRO A 706 1.07 -28.42 24.47
C PRO A 706 -0.36 -28.24 23.93
N SER A 707 -0.69 -28.81 22.76
CA SER A 707 -1.99 -28.69 22.11
C SER A 707 -3.21 -28.99 23.01
N PRO A 708 -3.21 -29.97 23.95
CA PRO A 708 -4.40 -30.33 24.74
C PRO A 708 -4.78 -29.30 25.81
N PHE A 709 -3.93 -28.30 26.08
CA PHE A 709 -4.23 -27.21 27.02
C PHE A 709 -5.06 -26.08 26.37
N PHE A 710 -5.22 -26.11 25.05
CA PHE A 710 -5.87 -25.06 24.27
C PHE A 710 -7.16 -25.56 23.61
N LYS A 711 -8.21 -24.73 23.61
CA LYS A 711 -9.44 -25.00 22.85
C LYS A 711 -9.23 -24.91 21.34
N ARG A 712 -8.29 -24.07 20.90
CA ARG A 712 -7.78 -24.01 19.52
C ARG A 712 -6.26 -23.92 19.56
N TYR A 713 -5.60 -24.68 18.71
CA TYR A 713 -4.14 -24.65 18.57
C TYR A 713 -3.86 -24.34 17.11
N LEU A 714 -3.40 -23.12 16.81
CA LEU A 714 -3.50 -22.53 15.48
C LEU A 714 -2.12 -22.24 14.86
N ASN A 715 -1.98 -22.54 13.58
CA ASN A 715 -0.94 -21.98 12.74
C ASN A 715 -1.53 -20.79 11.96
N THR A 716 -1.22 -19.58 12.41
CA THR A 716 -1.72 -18.33 11.85
C THR A 716 -0.91 -17.82 10.64
N CYS A 717 0.16 -18.53 10.25
CA CYS A 717 1.02 -18.18 9.13
C CYS A 717 1.62 -19.45 8.52
N HIS A 718 0.78 -20.28 7.89
CA HIS A 718 1.16 -21.61 7.42
C HIS A 718 2.22 -21.58 6.30
N ASP A 719 2.20 -20.57 5.43
CA ASP A 719 3.18 -20.37 4.35
C ASP A 719 4.39 -19.52 4.78
N GLN A 720 4.83 -19.62 6.04
CA GLN A 720 5.97 -18.84 6.55
C GLN A 720 7.30 -19.24 5.86
N GLY A 721 7.95 -18.28 5.20
CA GLY A 721 9.28 -18.47 4.59
C GLY A 721 10.44 -18.51 5.60
N SER A 722 10.20 -18.15 6.86
CA SER A 722 11.19 -18.23 7.94
C SER A 722 11.03 -19.54 8.74
N ARG A 723 12.13 -20.06 9.30
CA ARG A 723 12.08 -21.24 10.19
C ARG A 723 11.32 -20.96 11.49
N THR A 724 11.30 -19.71 11.93
CA THR A 724 10.64 -19.26 13.17
C THR A 724 10.12 -17.85 12.93
N ILE A 725 8.87 -17.59 13.28
CA ILE A 725 8.32 -16.23 13.40
C ILE A 725 8.68 -15.71 14.79
N ARG A 726 9.15 -14.47 14.90
CA ARG A 726 9.50 -13.90 16.20
C ARG A 726 8.24 -13.51 16.97
N THR A 727 8.27 -13.58 18.30
CA THR A 727 7.07 -13.41 19.14
C THR A 727 6.38 -12.05 18.90
N GLU A 728 7.14 -10.98 18.66
CA GLU A 728 6.62 -9.65 18.33
C GLU A 728 5.92 -9.59 16.95
N GLU A 729 6.38 -10.38 15.97
CA GLU A 729 5.77 -10.52 14.65
C GLU A 729 4.51 -11.39 14.72
N ALA A 730 4.59 -12.51 15.45
CA ALA A 730 3.51 -13.48 15.60
C ALA A 730 2.25 -12.87 16.23
N ILE A 731 2.40 -11.96 17.20
CA ILE A 731 1.28 -11.22 17.79
C ILE A 731 0.57 -10.38 16.72
N LEU A 732 1.32 -9.61 15.92
CA LEU A 732 0.75 -8.75 14.87
C LEU A 732 0.02 -9.56 13.80
N ILE A 733 0.61 -10.67 13.35
CA ILE A 733 0.02 -11.56 12.35
C ILE A 733 -1.25 -12.24 12.89
N SER A 734 -1.19 -12.78 14.10
CA SER A 734 -2.29 -13.60 14.66
C SER A 734 -3.51 -12.79 15.10
N MET A 735 -3.33 -11.50 15.42
CA MET A 735 -4.38 -10.65 15.97
C MET A 735 -5.10 -9.78 14.92
N ALA A 736 -4.59 -9.69 13.69
CA ALA A 736 -5.21 -8.97 12.59
C ALA A 736 -6.14 -9.88 11.75
N LYS A 737 -7.48 -9.75 11.84
CA LYS A 737 -8.41 -10.65 11.10
C LYS A 737 -8.43 -10.42 9.58
N SER A 738 -8.29 -9.19 9.08
CA SER A 738 -8.40 -8.95 7.63
C SER A 738 -7.02 -8.75 6.99
N THR A 739 -6.61 -9.70 6.15
CA THR A 739 -5.38 -9.61 5.35
C THR A 739 -5.50 -8.55 4.25
N PHE A 740 -4.38 -8.12 3.67
CA PHE A 740 -4.38 -7.20 2.52
C PHE A 740 -5.24 -7.73 1.36
N ALA A 741 -5.20 -9.05 1.08
CA ALA A 741 -6.01 -9.69 0.04
C ALA A 741 -7.52 -9.58 0.29
N TYR A 742 -7.98 -9.58 1.55
CA TYR A 742 -9.38 -9.37 1.89
C TYR A 742 -9.84 -7.97 1.43
N TYR A 743 -9.10 -6.92 1.78
CA TYR A 743 -9.46 -5.54 1.41
C TYR A 743 -9.25 -5.26 -0.09
N ALA A 744 -8.17 -5.76 -0.68
CA ALA A 744 -7.86 -5.60 -2.09
C ALA A 744 -8.97 -6.15 -3.01
N THR A 745 -9.72 -7.17 -2.56
CA THR A 745 -10.81 -7.79 -3.34
C THR A 745 -12.19 -7.19 -3.08
N GLU A 746 -12.38 -6.32 -2.08
CA GLU A 746 -13.73 -5.84 -1.69
C GLU A 746 -14.51 -5.22 -2.85
N HIS A 747 -13.87 -4.39 -3.66
CA HIS A 747 -14.54 -3.70 -4.76
C HIS A 747 -15.14 -4.64 -5.82
N PHE A 748 -14.61 -5.85 -6.01
CA PHE A 748 -15.13 -6.80 -6.99
C PHE A 748 -16.22 -7.75 -6.46
N ARG A 749 -16.52 -7.75 -5.14
CA ARG A 749 -17.33 -8.82 -4.52
C ARG A 749 -18.74 -8.92 -5.10
N MET A 750 -19.43 -7.80 -5.31
CA MET A 750 -20.81 -7.80 -5.84
C MET A 750 -20.90 -8.53 -7.19
N SER A 751 -19.96 -8.24 -8.10
CA SER A 751 -19.92 -8.90 -9.41
C SER A 751 -19.39 -10.34 -9.31
N GLY A 752 -18.41 -10.61 -8.45
CA GLY A 752 -17.93 -11.97 -8.16
C GLY A 752 -19.01 -12.91 -7.65
N VAL A 753 -19.85 -12.45 -6.72
CA VAL A 753 -21.02 -13.18 -6.20
C VAL A 753 -22.06 -13.40 -7.31
N TYR A 754 -22.33 -12.39 -8.14
CA TYR A 754 -23.21 -12.54 -9.30
C TYR A 754 -22.72 -13.62 -10.28
N TRP A 755 -21.43 -13.63 -10.63
CA TRP A 755 -20.84 -14.63 -11.53
C TRP A 755 -20.94 -16.05 -10.95
N GLY A 756 -20.54 -16.22 -9.68
CA GLY A 756 -20.60 -17.53 -9.00
C GLY A 756 -22.03 -18.07 -8.89
N LEU A 757 -22.98 -17.25 -8.47
CA LEU A 757 -24.40 -17.64 -8.37
C LEU A 757 -25.02 -17.93 -9.74
N SER A 758 -24.62 -17.20 -10.79
CA SER A 758 -25.09 -17.46 -12.15
C SER A 758 -24.55 -18.80 -12.67
N ALA A 759 -23.27 -19.09 -12.46
CA ALA A 759 -22.69 -20.40 -12.80
C ALA A 759 -23.40 -21.54 -12.05
N LEU A 760 -23.61 -21.39 -10.73
CA LEU A 760 -24.38 -22.34 -9.92
C LEU A 760 -25.83 -22.51 -10.43
N TYR A 761 -26.51 -21.43 -10.84
CA TYR A 761 -27.85 -21.53 -11.45
C TYR A 761 -27.82 -22.36 -12.73
N LEU A 762 -26.88 -22.09 -13.64
CA LEU A 762 -26.78 -22.79 -14.93
C LEU A 762 -26.46 -24.28 -14.75
N MET A 763 -25.71 -24.64 -13.70
CA MET A 763 -25.46 -26.03 -13.28
C MET A 763 -26.59 -26.66 -12.43
N GLY A 764 -27.64 -25.90 -12.08
CA GLY A 764 -28.76 -26.39 -11.26
C GLY A 764 -28.44 -26.55 -9.77
N LYS A 765 -27.46 -25.82 -9.24
CA LYS A 765 -26.92 -25.92 -7.87
C LYS A 765 -27.03 -24.60 -7.06
N LEU A 766 -27.90 -23.66 -7.46
CA LEU A 766 -28.12 -22.40 -6.72
C LEU A 766 -28.52 -22.64 -5.25
N ASP A 767 -29.30 -23.68 -5.00
CA ASP A 767 -29.82 -24.05 -3.67
C ASP A 767 -28.72 -24.55 -2.69
N ASP A 768 -27.47 -24.71 -3.14
CA ASP A 768 -26.33 -25.03 -2.28
C ASP A 768 -25.84 -23.80 -1.47
N MET A 769 -26.32 -22.58 -1.78
CA MET A 769 -25.96 -21.32 -1.13
C MET A 769 -27.05 -20.81 -0.18
N ASP A 770 -26.68 -20.19 0.95
CA ASP A 770 -27.68 -19.54 1.83
C ASP A 770 -28.25 -18.28 1.15
N ARG A 771 -29.51 -18.42 0.72
CA ARG A 771 -30.29 -17.39 0.05
C ARG A 771 -30.44 -16.11 0.88
N GLU A 772 -30.78 -16.22 2.17
CA GLU A 772 -31.05 -15.02 2.98
C GLU A 772 -29.77 -14.34 3.46
N GLU A 773 -28.68 -15.09 3.66
CA GLU A 773 -27.35 -14.50 3.89
C GLU A 773 -26.92 -13.64 2.70
N VAL A 774 -26.95 -14.21 1.48
CA VAL A 774 -26.60 -13.48 0.25
C VAL A 774 -27.49 -12.25 0.05
N ILE A 775 -28.81 -12.38 0.18
CA ILE A 775 -29.72 -11.24 0.00
C ILE A 775 -29.45 -10.16 1.07
N THR A 776 -29.23 -10.55 2.34
CA THR A 776 -28.93 -9.60 3.42
C THR A 776 -27.66 -8.81 3.13
N TRP A 777 -26.62 -9.47 2.64
CA TRP A 777 -25.36 -8.83 2.23
C TRP A 777 -25.51 -7.94 0.98
N VAL A 778 -26.30 -8.34 -0.02
CA VAL A 778 -26.60 -7.47 -1.17
C VAL A 778 -27.26 -6.17 -0.69
N PHE A 779 -28.19 -6.24 0.25
CA PHE A 779 -28.82 -5.05 0.83
C PHE A 779 -27.90 -4.23 1.76
N SER A 780 -26.89 -4.81 2.42
CA SER A 780 -25.89 -4.03 3.18
C SER A 780 -24.94 -3.21 2.29
N CYS A 781 -24.94 -3.50 0.99
CA CYS A 781 -24.22 -2.73 -0.03
C CYS A 781 -25.06 -1.62 -0.70
N GLN A 782 -26.35 -1.44 -0.35
CA GLN A 782 -27.21 -0.43 -0.96
C GLN A 782 -27.08 0.96 -0.29
N HIS A 783 -27.07 2.02 -1.10
CA HIS A 783 -26.93 3.41 -0.64
C HIS A 783 -28.24 4.18 -0.56
N GLU A 784 -28.22 5.31 0.17
CA GLU A 784 -29.35 6.22 0.29
C GLU A 784 -29.79 6.88 -1.02
N ASN A 785 -28.98 6.86 -2.09
CA ASN A 785 -29.39 7.29 -3.42
C ASN A 785 -30.07 6.19 -4.25
N GLY A 786 -30.04 4.93 -3.81
CA GLY A 786 -30.61 3.77 -4.49
C GLY A 786 -29.57 2.83 -5.11
N GLY A 787 -28.42 3.33 -5.53
CA GLY A 787 -27.35 2.54 -6.14
C GLY A 787 -26.67 1.57 -5.16
N PHE A 788 -25.95 0.59 -5.69
CA PHE A 788 -25.20 -0.40 -4.89
C PHE A 788 -23.69 -0.24 -5.07
N GLY A 789 -22.94 -0.45 -3.98
CA GLY A 789 -21.47 -0.53 -3.99
C GLY A 789 -20.97 -1.95 -4.24
N GLY A 790 -19.66 -2.09 -4.50
CA GLY A 790 -19.01 -3.38 -4.75
C GLY A 790 -18.91 -4.29 -3.52
N SER A 791 -18.94 -3.69 -2.32
CA SER A 791 -19.01 -4.30 -1.00
C SER A 791 -19.53 -3.24 -0.01
N GLU A 792 -19.73 -3.63 1.26
CA GLU A 792 -20.10 -2.71 2.33
C GLU A 792 -19.18 -1.49 2.38
N ARG A 793 -19.75 -0.28 2.47
CA ARG A 793 -19.05 1.02 2.53
C ARG A 793 -18.31 1.45 1.25
N HIS A 794 -18.42 0.73 0.14
CA HIS A 794 -17.89 1.17 -1.16
C HIS A 794 -18.90 2.08 -1.86
N ASP A 795 -18.43 3.08 -2.61
CA ASP A 795 -19.30 4.03 -3.34
C ASP A 795 -20.25 3.32 -4.33
N PRO A 796 -21.49 3.84 -4.53
CA PRO A 796 -22.45 3.22 -5.43
C PRO A 796 -22.06 3.45 -6.90
N HIS A 797 -22.03 2.36 -7.69
CA HIS A 797 -21.60 2.37 -9.08
C HIS A 797 -22.53 1.55 -9.99
N MET A 798 -22.61 1.92 -11.27
CA MET A 798 -23.52 1.31 -12.26
C MET A 798 -23.34 -0.21 -12.40
N LEU A 799 -22.08 -0.69 -12.44
CA LEU A 799 -21.74 -2.12 -12.58
C LEU A 799 -22.28 -2.98 -11.42
N TYR A 800 -22.11 -2.49 -10.19
CA TYR A 800 -22.53 -3.21 -8.98
C TYR A 800 -24.05 -3.09 -8.78
N THR A 801 -24.64 -1.98 -9.20
CA THR A 801 -26.10 -1.79 -9.24
C THR A 801 -26.77 -2.80 -10.17
N LEU A 802 -26.23 -3.04 -11.38
CA LEU A 802 -26.71 -4.13 -12.24
C LEU A 802 -26.48 -5.51 -11.58
N SER A 803 -25.27 -5.77 -11.09
CA SER A 803 -24.92 -7.07 -10.49
C SER A 803 -25.85 -7.44 -9.32
N ALA A 804 -26.16 -6.48 -8.44
CA ALA A 804 -27.10 -6.63 -7.33
C ALA A 804 -28.52 -6.96 -7.82
N LEU A 805 -29.02 -6.25 -8.83
CA LEU A 805 -30.32 -6.53 -9.44
C LEU A 805 -30.37 -7.92 -10.10
N GLN A 806 -29.28 -8.35 -10.75
CA GLN A 806 -29.20 -9.68 -11.32
C GLN A 806 -29.19 -10.78 -10.24
N ILE A 807 -28.47 -10.61 -9.13
CA ILE A 807 -28.53 -11.55 -7.97
C ILE A 807 -29.95 -11.64 -7.42
N LEU A 808 -30.63 -10.50 -7.23
CA LEU A 808 -32.02 -10.46 -6.80
C LEU A 808 -32.97 -11.08 -7.84
N ALA A 809 -32.67 -10.99 -9.14
CA ALA A 809 -33.45 -11.63 -10.20
C ALA A 809 -33.33 -13.17 -10.13
N LEU A 810 -32.12 -13.71 -9.93
CA LEU A 810 -31.87 -15.15 -9.77
C LEU A 810 -32.75 -15.74 -8.65
N TYR A 811 -32.76 -15.10 -7.47
CA TYR A 811 -33.53 -15.52 -6.30
C TYR A 811 -35.02 -15.13 -6.30
N ASP A 812 -35.50 -14.43 -7.35
CA ASP A 812 -36.85 -13.88 -7.47
C ASP A 812 -37.24 -12.90 -6.34
N GLN A 813 -36.39 -11.90 -6.09
CA GLN A 813 -36.48 -10.92 -4.99
C GLN A 813 -36.35 -9.45 -5.44
N LEU A 814 -36.52 -9.17 -6.74
CA LEU A 814 -36.54 -7.81 -7.28
C LEU A 814 -37.69 -6.93 -6.74
N ASP A 815 -38.70 -7.52 -6.12
CA ASP A 815 -39.80 -6.82 -5.44
C ASP A 815 -39.39 -6.19 -4.10
N ARG A 816 -38.22 -6.56 -3.53
CA ARG A 816 -37.69 -5.98 -2.29
C ARG A 816 -36.98 -4.64 -2.49
N VAL A 817 -36.62 -4.25 -3.71
CA VAL A 817 -35.96 -2.96 -4.00
C VAL A 817 -36.97 -1.87 -4.34
N ASN A 818 -36.62 -0.62 -4.02
CA ASN A 818 -37.34 0.55 -4.54
C ASN A 818 -36.89 0.81 -6.00
N ALA A 819 -37.67 0.29 -6.95
CA ALA A 819 -37.40 0.40 -8.38
C ALA A 819 -37.30 1.85 -8.88
N ASP A 820 -38.19 2.74 -8.40
CA ASP A 820 -38.23 4.14 -8.82
C ASP A 820 -36.95 4.87 -8.39
N LYS A 821 -36.52 4.64 -7.15
CA LYS A 821 -35.30 5.23 -6.59
C LYS A 821 -34.02 4.78 -7.29
N ILE A 822 -33.95 3.51 -7.69
CA ILE A 822 -32.82 3.01 -8.50
C ILE A 822 -32.86 3.62 -9.90
N ALA A 823 -34.05 3.78 -10.49
CA ALA A 823 -34.21 4.43 -11.79
C ALA A 823 -33.81 5.92 -11.76
N GLU A 824 -34.14 6.64 -10.69
CA GLU A 824 -33.68 8.03 -10.45
C GLU A 824 -32.14 8.12 -10.38
N TYR A 825 -31.48 7.21 -9.65
CA TYR A 825 -30.02 7.13 -9.61
C TYR A 825 -29.41 6.87 -11.00
N ILE A 826 -29.94 5.90 -11.75
CA ILE A 826 -29.46 5.57 -13.11
C ILE A 826 -29.68 6.76 -14.05
N ALA A 827 -30.85 7.40 -14.01
CA ALA A 827 -31.17 8.54 -14.85
C ALA A 827 -30.27 9.76 -14.53
N GLY A 828 -29.91 9.97 -13.27
CA GLY A 828 -28.97 11.00 -12.84
C GLY A 828 -27.54 10.82 -13.39
N LEU A 829 -27.19 9.64 -13.92
CA LEU A 829 -25.90 9.35 -14.55
C LEU A 829 -25.93 9.49 -16.08
N GLN A 830 -27.10 9.71 -16.70
CA GLN A 830 -27.20 9.96 -18.14
C GLN A 830 -26.71 11.38 -18.49
N GLN A 831 -25.79 11.45 -19.45
CA GLN A 831 -25.20 12.69 -19.95
C GLN A 831 -26.02 13.29 -21.09
N SER A 832 -25.77 14.57 -21.41
CA SER A 832 -26.56 15.32 -22.38
C SER A 832 -26.51 14.78 -23.82
N ASP A 833 -25.42 14.09 -24.17
CA ASP A 833 -25.16 13.40 -25.44
C ASP A 833 -25.76 11.99 -25.53
N GLY A 834 -26.27 11.45 -24.42
CA GLY A 834 -26.82 10.09 -24.32
C GLY A 834 -25.91 9.06 -23.69
N SER A 835 -24.64 9.39 -23.44
CA SER A 835 -23.71 8.51 -22.71
C SER A 835 -24.10 8.37 -21.24
N PHE A 836 -23.52 7.39 -20.54
CA PHE A 836 -23.69 7.21 -19.10
C PHE A 836 -22.35 7.28 -18.40
N THR A 837 -22.32 7.87 -17.21
CA THR A 837 -21.19 7.75 -16.30
C THR A 837 -21.35 6.55 -15.37
N GLY A 838 -20.24 5.95 -14.94
CA GLY A 838 -20.27 4.82 -13.99
C GLY A 838 -20.75 5.22 -12.59
N ASP A 839 -20.40 6.44 -12.18
CA ASP A 839 -20.74 7.09 -10.92
C ASP A 839 -20.67 8.63 -11.03
N SER A 840 -20.59 9.32 -9.89
CA SER A 840 -20.47 10.77 -9.76
C SER A 840 -19.09 11.35 -10.12
N TRP A 841 -18.06 10.52 -10.37
CA TRP A 841 -16.70 10.95 -10.73
C TRP A 841 -16.48 11.07 -12.24
N GLY A 842 -17.41 10.58 -13.07
CA GLY A 842 -17.54 10.98 -14.47
C GLY A 842 -16.80 10.15 -15.52
N GLU A 843 -16.40 8.91 -15.22
CA GLU A 843 -15.91 7.98 -16.24
C GLU A 843 -17.06 7.61 -17.21
N ILE A 844 -16.84 7.75 -18.52
CA ILE A 844 -17.80 7.39 -19.58
C ILE A 844 -17.30 6.15 -20.32
N ASP A 845 -18.17 5.16 -20.49
CA ASP A 845 -17.91 3.94 -21.26
C ASP A 845 -19.22 3.26 -21.69
N THR A 846 -19.25 2.63 -22.86
CA THR A 846 -20.39 1.84 -23.36
C THR A 846 -20.78 0.66 -22.44
N ARG A 847 -19.85 0.16 -21.60
CA ARG A 847 -20.11 -0.63 -20.36
C ARG A 847 -21.32 -0.10 -19.59
N PHE A 848 -21.35 1.20 -19.31
CA PHE A 848 -22.32 1.80 -18.39
C PHE A 848 -23.68 2.01 -19.06
N THR A 849 -23.70 2.32 -20.36
CA THR A 849 -24.94 2.41 -21.14
C THR A 849 -25.67 1.06 -21.20
N TYR A 850 -24.94 -0.04 -21.41
CA TYR A 850 -25.49 -1.39 -21.31
C TYR A 850 -26.04 -1.68 -19.90
N CYS A 851 -25.27 -1.35 -18.86
CA CYS A 851 -25.69 -1.61 -17.49
C CYS A 851 -26.95 -0.82 -17.09
N ALA A 852 -27.05 0.45 -17.51
CA ALA A 852 -28.23 1.28 -17.31
C ALA A 852 -29.47 0.69 -18.00
N LEU A 853 -29.36 0.35 -19.29
CA LEU A 853 -30.48 -0.24 -20.05
C LEU A 853 -30.90 -1.60 -19.50
N ASN A 854 -29.96 -2.46 -19.09
CA ASN A 854 -30.26 -3.77 -18.50
C ASN A 854 -30.94 -3.60 -17.12
N ALA A 855 -30.39 -2.77 -16.23
CA ALA A 855 -30.97 -2.50 -14.91
C ALA A 855 -32.39 -1.91 -14.99
N LEU A 856 -32.61 -0.92 -15.86
CA LEU A 856 -33.94 -0.34 -16.09
C LEU A 856 -34.90 -1.32 -16.77
N TRP A 857 -34.40 -2.22 -17.63
CA TRP A 857 -35.20 -3.31 -18.16
C TRP A 857 -35.63 -4.27 -17.06
N LEU A 858 -34.73 -4.70 -16.16
CA LEU A 858 -35.07 -5.59 -15.04
C LEU A 858 -36.12 -4.98 -14.10
N LEU A 859 -36.04 -3.66 -13.88
CA LEU A 859 -36.95 -2.90 -13.01
C LEU A 859 -38.27 -2.49 -13.68
N ASP A 860 -38.40 -2.63 -15.00
CA ASP A 860 -39.56 -2.14 -15.78
C ASP A 860 -39.67 -0.60 -15.70
N ARG A 861 -38.54 0.10 -15.98
CA ARG A 861 -38.33 1.56 -15.83
C ARG A 861 -37.57 2.22 -16.99
N MET A 862 -37.69 1.69 -18.21
CA MET A 862 -36.97 2.22 -19.38
C MET A 862 -37.32 3.68 -19.72
N GLU A 863 -38.49 4.15 -19.30
CA GLU A 863 -38.98 5.52 -19.45
C GLU A 863 -38.25 6.56 -18.58
N ALA A 864 -37.42 6.13 -17.63
CA ALA A 864 -36.62 7.02 -16.79
C ALA A 864 -35.48 7.73 -17.54
N ILE A 865 -35.11 7.27 -18.75
CA ILE A 865 -33.96 7.76 -19.52
C ILE A 865 -34.32 8.07 -20.98
N ASP A 866 -33.49 8.87 -21.64
CA ASP A 866 -33.55 9.06 -23.09
C ASP A 866 -32.88 7.88 -23.80
N VAL A 867 -33.65 6.80 -24.01
CA VAL A 867 -33.22 5.59 -24.72
C VAL A 867 -32.78 5.90 -26.16
N THR A 868 -33.37 6.91 -26.80
CA THR A 868 -33.03 7.27 -28.19
C THR A 868 -31.63 7.90 -28.27
N LYS A 869 -31.31 8.81 -27.34
CA LYS A 869 -29.94 9.34 -27.23
C LYS A 869 -28.93 8.25 -26.85
N ALA A 870 -29.26 7.36 -25.92
CA ALA A 870 -28.37 6.24 -25.57
C ALA A 870 -28.01 5.38 -26.79
N ALA A 871 -29.00 5.01 -27.61
CA ALA A 871 -28.78 4.28 -28.86
C ALA A 871 -27.96 5.08 -29.89
N ASN A 872 -28.21 6.39 -30.01
CA ASN A 872 -27.44 7.28 -30.90
C ASN A 872 -25.98 7.44 -30.45
N TYR A 873 -25.72 7.51 -29.14
CA TYR A 873 -24.37 7.54 -28.58
C TYR A 873 -23.60 6.25 -28.89
N ILE A 874 -24.23 5.08 -28.68
CA ILE A 874 -23.66 3.79 -29.06
C ILE A 874 -23.33 3.75 -30.56
N SER A 875 -24.23 4.24 -31.42
CA SER A 875 -23.99 4.34 -32.88
C SER A 875 -22.77 5.21 -33.22
N SER A 876 -22.48 6.25 -32.43
CA SER A 876 -21.28 7.08 -32.60
C SER A 876 -19.98 6.41 -32.13
N CYS A 877 -20.06 5.30 -31.37
CA CYS A 877 -18.92 4.48 -30.95
C CYS A 877 -18.55 3.39 -31.96
N ARG A 878 -19.25 3.33 -33.11
CA ARG A 878 -19.10 2.32 -34.15
C ARG A 878 -17.95 2.65 -35.11
N ASN A 879 -17.12 1.65 -35.43
CA ASN A 879 -15.97 1.76 -36.32
C ASN A 879 -16.27 1.25 -37.74
N PHE A 880 -15.32 1.47 -38.64
CA PHE A 880 -15.40 1.06 -40.06
C PHE A 880 -15.45 -0.47 -40.27
N ASP A 881 -15.02 -1.24 -39.27
CA ASP A 881 -15.03 -2.71 -39.28
C ASP A 881 -16.36 -3.29 -38.74
N GLY A 882 -17.35 -2.43 -38.48
CA GLY A 882 -18.64 -2.77 -37.88
C GLY A 882 -18.61 -2.93 -36.37
N GLY A 883 -17.42 -3.00 -35.75
CA GLY A 883 -17.23 -3.13 -34.31
C GLY A 883 -17.47 -1.83 -33.54
N PHE A 884 -17.35 -1.91 -32.21
CA PHE A 884 -17.60 -0.80 -31.30
C PHE A 884 -16.45 -0.62 -30.30
N GLY A 885 -16.13 0.65 -30.00
CA GLY A 885 -15.21 1.04 -28.93
C GLY A 885 -15.92 1.44 -27.64
N ALA A 886 -15.12 1.75 -26.61
CA ALA A 886 -15.59 2.25 -25.31
C ALA A 886 -16.23 3.65 -25.40
N THR A 887 -15.66 4.52 -26.23
CA THR A 887 -16.17 5.86 -26.58
C THR A 887 -15.88 6.13 -28.08
N PRO A 888 -16.45 7.20 -28.69
CA PRO A 888 -16.26 7.50 -30.11
C PRO A 888 -14.78 7.63 -30.51
N GLY A 889 -14.37 6.82 -31.49
CA GLY A 889 -12.99 6.78 -31.99
C GLY A 889 -12.02 5.86 -31.23
N ASN A 890 -12.47 5.11 -30.22
CA ASN A 890 -11.68 4.01 -29.68
C ASN A 890 -11.73 2.77 -30.58
N GLU A 891 -10.72 1.90 -30.49
CA GLU A 891 -10.64 0.64 -31.25
C GLU A 891 -11.79 -0.34 -30.95
N SER A 892 -12.14 -1.16 -31.93
CA SER A 892 -13.14 -2.22 -31.78
C SER A 892 -12.64 -3.34 -30.87
N HIS A 893 -13.41 -3.67 -29.83
CA HIS A 893 -13.10 -4.75 -28.90
C HIS A 893 -14.33 -5.59 -28.61
N ALA A 894 -14.20 -6.92 -28.59
CA ALA A 894 -15.34 -7.84 -28.49
C ALA A 894 -16.21 -7.64 -27.24
N GLY A 895 -15.61 -7.24 -26.10
CA GLY A 895 -16.37 -6.91 -24.89
C GLY A 895 -17.24 -5.67 -25.07
N GLN A 896 -16.77 -4.66 -25.81
CA GLN A 896 -17.53 -3.45 -26.14
C GLN A 896 -18.51 -3.67 -27.29
N VAL A 897 -18.21 -4.58 -28.21
CA VAL A 897 -19.19 -5.07 -29.19
C VAL A 897 -20.37 -5.72 -28.49
N PHE A 898 -20.12 -6.61 -27.51
CA PHE A 898 -21.17 -7.24 -26.72
C PHE A 898 -22.06 -6.22 -26.00
N THR A 899 -21.48 -5.29 -25.23
CA THR A 899 -22.26 -4.28 -24.48
C THR A 899 -23.06 -3.39 -25.42
N CYS A 900 -22.48 -2.93 -26.53
CA CYS A 900 -23.18 -2.12 -27.53
C CYS A 900 -24.34 -2.88 -28.21
N VAL A 901 -24.12 -4.12 -28.67
CA VAL A 901 -25.14 -4.93 -29.35
C VAL A 901 -26.28 -5.29 -28.39
N ALA A 902 -25.97 -5.70 -27.16
CA ALA A 902 -26.98 -6.02 -26.16
C ALA A 902 -27.76 -4.77 -25.70
N ALA A 903 -27.10 -3.63 -25.55
CA ALA A 903 -27.76 -2.35 -25.29
C ALA A 903 -28.71 -1.94 -26.42
N LEU A 904 -28.30 -2.09 -27.68
CA LEU A 904 -29.15 -1.82 -28.84
C LEU A 904 -30.32 -2.81 -28.96
N ALA A 905 -30.14 -4.08 -28.56
CA ALA A 905 -31.24 -5.04 -28.44
C ALA A 905 -32.28 -4.61 -27.39
N LEU A 906 -31.84 -4.23 -26.18
CA LEU A 906 -32.71 -3.70 -25.12
C LEU A 906 -33.42 -2.40 -25.51
N ALA A 907 -32.75 -1.54 -26.28
CA ALA A 907 -33.32 -0.31 -26.83
C ALA A 907 -34.26 -0.55 -28.04
N ASN A 908 -34.38 -1.78 -28.54
CA ASN A 908 -35.07 -2.13 -29.79
C ASN A 908 -34.54 -1.32 -31.00
N ARG A 909 -33.21 -1.15 -31.09
CA ARG A 909 -32.48 -0.36 -32.09
C ARG A 909 -31.35 -1.13 -32.79
N LEU A 910 -31.54 -2.44 -33.00
CA LEU A 910 -30.60 -3.26 -33.78
C LEU A 910 -30.47 -2.83 -35.26
N ASP A 911 -31.38 -1.97 -35.76
CA ASP A 911 -31.27 -1.31 -37.07
C ASP A 911 -30.02 -0.41 -37.22
N LEU A 912 -29.34 -0.07 -36.11
CA LEU A 912 -28.09 0.70 -36.11
C LEU A 912 -26.83 -0.17 -36.31
N VAL A 913 -26.97 -1.50 -36.24
CA VAL A 913 -25.90 -2.48 -36.43
C VAL A 913 -25.84 -2.93 -37.89
N GLU A 914 -24.63 -3.19 -38.41
CA GLU A 914 -24.44 -3.86 -39.70
C GLU A 914 -24.18 -5.36 -39.44
N PRO A 915 -25.23 -6.21 -39.42
CA PRO A 915 -25.19 -7.50 -38.74
C PRO A 915 -24.18 -8.47 -39.36
N ASP A 916 -24.12 -8.58 -40.69
CA ASP A 916 -23.22 -9.52 -41.37
C ASP A 916 -21.75 -9.05 -41.33
N LEU A 917 -21.49 -7.73 -41.38
CA LEU A 917 -20.13 -7.17 -41.25
C LEU A 917 -19.57 -7.40 -39.85
N LEU A 918 -20.36 -7.07 -38.82
CA LEU A 918 -19.97 -7.27 -37.43
C LEU A 918 -19.85 -8.76 -37.06
N SER A 919 -20.76 -9.60 -37.57
CA SER A 919 -20.67 -11.04 -37.35
C SER A 919 -19.45 -11.66 -38.02
N TRP A 920 -19.05 -11.17 -39.20
CA TRP A 920 -17.79 -11.58 -39.82
C TRP A 920 -16.59 -11.18 -38.96
N TRP A 921 -16.53 -9.94 -38.48
CA TRP A 921 -15.47 -9.46 -37.57
C TRP A 921 -15.36 -10.30 -36.28
N LEU A 922 -16.51 -10.71 -35.71
CA LEU A 922 -16.59 -11.57 -34.53
C LEU A 922 -16.14 -13.00 -34.80
N CYS A 923 -16.45 -13.57 -35.96
CA CYS A 923 -16.04 -14.93 -36.32
C CYS A 923 -14.54 -15.03 -36.62
N GLU A 924 -13.96 -13.99 -37.21
CA GLU A 924 -12.50 -13.81 -37.38
C GLU A 924 -11.75 -13.60 -36.03
N ARG A 925 -12.43 -13.73 -34.88
CA ARG A 925 -11.80 -13.86 -33.56
C ARG A 925 -11.52 -15.30 -33.16
N GLN A 926 -12.10 -16.29 -33.85
CA GLN A 926 -11.87 -17.69 -33.52
C GLN A 926 -10.48 -18.11 -34.01
N THR A 927 -9.58 -18.38 -33.05
CA THR A 927 -8.20 -18.74 -33.34
C THR A 927 -8.08 -20.22 -33.76
N ALA A 928 -6.90 -20.61 -34.27
CA ALA A 928 -6.60 -22.01 -34.61
C ALA A 928 -6.72 -22.98 -33.42
N SER A 929 -6.76 -22.49 -32.17
CA SER A 929 -7.00 -23.29 -30.96
C SER A 929 -8.47 -23.66 -30.74
N GLY A 930 -9.41 -23.01 -31.43
CA GLY A 930 -10.84 -23.05 -31.13
C GLY A 930 -11.33 -21.92 -30.24
N GLY A 931 -10.47 -21.39 -29.36
CA GLY A 931 -10.78 -20.25 -28.50
C GLY A 931 -10.85 -18.91 -29.23
N LEU A 932 -11.64 -17.99 -28.68
CA LEU A 932 -11.91 -16.65 -29.22
C LEU A 932 -11.00 -15.58 -28.58
N ASN A 933 -10.68 -14.51 -29.33
CA ASN A 933 -9.94 -13.35 -28.83
C ASN A 933 -10.74 -12.04 -28.89
N GLY A 934 -10.27 -11.00 -28.20
CA GLY A 934 -11.00 -9.72 -28.10
C GLY A 934 -10.78 -8.71 -29.21
N ARG A 935 -9.66 -8.83 -29.91
CA ARG A 935 -9.20 -7.97 -31.00
C ARG A 935 -8.14 -8.73 -31.81
N PRO A 936 -7.83 -8.34 -33.06
CA PRO A 936 -6.78 -8.99 -33.86
C PRO A 936 -5.46 -9.10 -33.11
N GLU A 937 -4.69 -10.16 -33.38
CA GLU A 937 -3.39 -10.46 -32.77
C GLU A 937 -3.36 -10.62 -31.22
N LYS A 938 -4.49 -10.54 -30.50
CA LYS A 938 -4.57 -10.96 -29.09
C LYS A 938 -4.67 -12.49 -29.01
N LEU A 939 -4.07 -13.09 -27.97
CA LEU A 939 -4.31 -14.49 -27.63
C LEU A 939 -5.79 -14.74 -27.29
N GLN A 940 -6.24 -15.97 -27.50
CA GLN A 940 -7.54 -16.44 -27.05
C GLN A 940 -7.67 -16.43 -25.52
N ASP A 941 -8.91 -16.38 -25.04
CA ASP A 941 -9.26 -16.22 -23.63
C ASP A 941 -10.74 -16.60 -23.45
N VAL A 942 -11.05 -17.43 -22.43
CA VAL A 942 -12.39 -17.99 -22.20
C VAL A 942 -13.49 -16.93 -22.08
N CYS A 943 -13.22 -15.70 -21.60
CA CYS A 943 -14.26 -14.68 -21.47
C CYS A 943 -14.87 -14.25 -22.82
N TYR A 944 -14.09 -14.33 -23.92
CA TYR A 944 -14.58 -14.06 -25.28
C TYR A 944 -15.54 -15.13 -25.79
N SER A 945 -15.55 -16.33 -25.19
CA SER A 945 -16.58 -17.34 -25.44
C SER A 945 -17.96 -16.84 -25.04
N TRP A 946 -18.07 -15.97 -24.03
CA TRP A 946 -19.31 -15.27 -23.75
C TRP A 946 -19.51 -14.06 -24.66
N TRP A 947 -18.57 -13.10 -24.69
CA TRP A 947 -18.79 -11.84 -25.39
C TRP A 947 -19.04 -11.99 -26.89
N CYS A 948 -18.26 -12.83 -27.59
CA CYS A 948 -18.46 -13.05 -29.02
C CYS A 948 -19.72 -13.89 -29.31
N LEU A 949 -19.97 -14.98 -28.56
CA LEU A 949 -21.16 -15.80 -28.78
C LEU A 949 -22.45 -15.04 -28.46
N SER A 950 -22.50 -14.25 -27.39
CA SER A 950 -23.69 -13.44 -27.05
C SER A 950 -24.01 -12.42 -28.14
N ALA A 951 -22.99 -11.70 -28.64
CA ALA A 951 -23.18 -10.77 -29.76
C ALA A 951 -23.65 -11.50 -31.03
N LEU A 952 -23.03 -12.64 -31.38
CA LEU A 952 -23.45 -13.46 -32.53
C LEU A 952 -24.84 -14.08 -32.34
N SER A 953 -25.23 -14.42 -31.11
CA SER A 953 -26.56 -14.96 -30.80
C SER A 953 -27.64 -13.90 -30.95
N ILE A 954 -27.40 -12.67 -30.49
CA ILE A 954 -28.31 -11.53 -30.67
C ILE A 954 -28.47 -11.17 -32.16
N LEU A 955 -27.42 -11.34 -32.96
CA LEU A 955 -27.44 -11.08 -34.41
C LEU A 955 -27.92 -12.28 -35.25
N GLU A 956 -28.36 -13.39 -34.62
CA GLU A 956 -28.79 -14.62 -35.29
C GLU A 956 -27.70 -15.25 -36.21
N ARG A 957 -26.43 -15.17 -35.78
CA ARG A 957 -25.23 -15.69 -36.49
C ARG A 957 -24.37 -16.65 -35.67
N LEU A 958 -24.88 -17.16 -34.54
CA LEU A 958 -24.16 -18.13 -33.67
C LEU A 958 -23.59 -19.34 -34.45
N HIS A 959 -24.28 -19.76 -35.51
CA HIS A 959 -23.90 -20.87 -36.41
C HIS A 959 -22.68 -20.59 -37.31
N TRP A 960 -22.05 -19.42 -37.23
CA TRP A 960 -20.82 -19.08 -37.97
C TRP A 960 -19.53 -19.47 -37.21
N ILE A 961 -19.63 -19.84 -35.93
CA ILE A 961 -18.53 -20.33 -35.10
C ILE A 961 -18.43 -21.86 -35.16
N ASP A 962 -17.21 -22.38 -35.15
CA ASP A 962 -16.95 -23.80 -34.91
C ASP A 962 -17.16 -24.11 -33.42
N SER A 963 -18.38 -24.50 -33.07
CA SER A 963 -18.79 -24.76 -31.69
C SER A 963 -18.14 -26.00 -31.07
N GLU A 964 -17.76 -26.99 -31.88
CA GLU A 964 -17.04 -28.18 -31.41
C GLU A 964 -15.63 -27.80 -30.93
N LYS A 965 -14.88 -27.02 -31.72
CA LYS A 965 -13.56 -26.51 -31.30
C LYS A 965 -13.63 -25.56 -30.11
N LEU A 966 -14.65 -24.68 -30.06
CA LEU A 966 -14.80 -23.76 -28.93
C LEU A 966 -15.17 -24.50 -27.64
N THR A 967 -16.03 -25.51 -27.73
CA THR A 967 -16.36 -26.39 -26.60
C THR A 967 -15.11 -27.11 -26.08
N ALA A 968 -14.31 -27.70 -26.99
CA ALA A 968 -13.05 -28.32 -26.62
C ALA A 968 -12.11 -27.34 -25.92
N PHE A 969 -11.92 -26.13 -26.47
CA PHE A 969 -11.08 -25.10 -25.85
C PHE A 969 -11.53 -24.73 -24.42
N ILE A 970 -12.84 -24.53 -24.18
CA ILE A 970 -13.35 -24.20 -22.83
C ILE A 970 -13.11 -25.35 -21.85
N LEU A 971 -13.30 -26.60 -22.29
CA LEU A 971 -13.08 -27.78 -21.45
C LEU A 971 -11.59 -28.04 -21.20
N ASP A 972 -10.70 -27.73 -22.16
CA ASP A 972 -9.24 -27.76 -21.96
C ASP A 972 -8.77 -26.71 -20.93
N CYS A 973 -9.58 -25.69 -20.62
CA CYS A 973 -9.33 -24.70 -19.56
C CYS A 973 -9.94 -25.10 -18.20
N GLN A 974 -10.52 -26.30 -18.07
CA GLN A 974 -11.12 -26.79 -16.83
C GLN A 974 -10.06 -27.42 -15.93
N ASP A 975 -10.12 -27.15 -14.62
CA ASP A 975 -9.42 -27.95 -13.62
C ASP A 975 -10.25 -29.20 -13.29
N GLU A 976 -9.75 -30.39 -13.62
CA GLU A 976 -10.41 -31.67 -13.34
C GLU A 976 -10.32 -32.10 -11.85
N ASP A 977 -9.31 -31.62 -11.10
CA ASP A 977 -9.06 -31.98 -9.71
C ASP A 977 -9.73 -30.99 -8.73
N GLY A 978 -9.54 -29.69 -8.96
CA GLY A 978 -10.07 -28.59 -8.14
C GLY A 978 -11.45 -28.07 -8.57
N GLY A 979 -11.81 -28.24 -9.84
CA GLY A 979 -13.00 -27.66 -10.45
C GLY A 979 -12.87 -26.16 -10.77
N GLY A 980 -13.71 -25.69 -11.69
CA GLY A 980 -13.64 -24.33 -12.23
C GLY A 980 -12.98 -24.27 -13.60
N ILE A 981 -12.97 -23.08 -14.21
CA ILE A 981 -12.41 -22.82 -15.55
C ILE A 981 -11.55 -21.55 -15.47
N SER A 982 -10.35 -21.60 -16.06
CA SER A 982 -9.41 -20.48 -16.19
C SER A 982 -9.55 -19.78 -17.55
N ASP A 983 -8.70 -18.79 -17.85
CA ASP A 983 -8.76 -18.09 -19.14
C ASP A 983 -8.12 -18.87 -20.29
N ARG A 984 -7.19 -19.81 -20.01
CA ARG A 984 -6.53 -20.72 -20.97
C ARG A 984 -6.14 -22.05 -20.33
N PRO A 985 -5.86 -23.11 -21.12
CA PRO A 985 -5.37 -24.37 -20.58
C PRO A 985 -4.08 -24.18 -19.78
N GLU A 986 -3.97 -24.89 -18.65
CA GLU A 986 -2.87 -24.81 -17.66
C GLU A 986 -2.79 -23.52 -16.82
N ASP A 987 -3.62 -22.49 -17.06
CA ASP A 987 -3.73 -21.31 -16.18
C ASP A 987 -4.64 -21.58 -14.95
N GLU A 988 -4.44 -20.86 -13.84
CA GLU A 988 -5.20 -21.04 -12.57
C GLU A 988 -6.67 -20.58 -12.71
N VAL A 989 -7.60 -21.32 -12.09
CA VAL A 989 -9.06 -21.10 -12.22
C VAL A 989 -9.56 -19.91 -11.40
N ASP A 990 -10.59 -19.22 -11.89
CA ASP A 990 -11.28 -18.17 -11.14
C ASP A 990 -12.80 -18.13 -11.43
N VAL A 991 -13.54 -17.42 -10.58
CA VAL A 991 -15.02 -17.35 -10.67
C VAL A 991 -15.54 -16.62 -11.91
N TYR A 992 -14.75 -15.72 -12.48
CA TYR A 992 -15.11 -14.91 -13.66
C TYR A 992 -15.02 -15.76 -14.94
N HIS A 993 -13.89 -16.44 -15.15
CA HIS A 993 -13.72 -17.35 -16.29
C HIS A 993 -14.57 -18.62 -16.13
N THR A 994 -14.76 -19.12 -14.90
CA THR A 994 -15.74 -20.20 -14.62
C THR A 994 -17.14 -19.80 -15.08
N TYR A 995 -17.63 -18.62 -14.73
CA TYR A 995 -18.95 -18.16 -15.18
C TYR A 995 -19.03 -18.01 -16.71
N PHE A 996 -18.08 -17.33 -17.34
CA PHE A 996 -18.15 -17.10 -18.79
C PHE A 996 -17.90 -18.35 -19.63
N GLY A 997 -17.11 -19.31 -19.14
CA GLY A 997 -16.97 -20.63 -19.74
C GLY A 997 -18.29 -21.42 -19.65
N VAL A 998 -18.88 -21.53 -18.46
CA VAL A 998 -20.19 -22.18 -18.26
C VAL A 998 -21.30 -21.51 -19.07
N ALA A 999 -21.33 -20.17 -19.15
CA ALA A 999 -22.31 -19.42 -19.92
C ALA A 999 -22.11 -19.57 -21.44
N GLY A 1000 -20.87 -19.63 -21.92
CA GLY A 1000 -20.55 -19.94 -23.32
C GLY A 1000 -20.97 -21.35 -23.72
N LEU A 1001 -20.67 -22.35 -22.87
CA LEU A 1001 -21.14 -23.73 -23.04
C LEU A 1001 -22.68 -23.82 -23.02
N ALA A 1002 -23.34 -23.08 -22.13
CA ALA A 1002 -24.80 -22.98 -22.08
C ALA A 1002 -25.40 -22.43 -23.39
N LEU A 1003 -24.86 -21.33 -23.94
CA LEU A 1003 -25.30 -20.78 -25.24
C LEU A 1003 -25.12 -21.77 -26.40
N MET A 1004 -24.07 -22.60 -26.37
CA MET A 1004 -23.85 -23.65 -27.37
C MET A 1004 -24.73 -24.91 -27.17
N GLY A 1005 -25.54 -24.94 -26.11
CA GLY A 1005 -26.42 -26.07 -25.81
C GLY A 1005 -25.71 -27.28 -25.20
N HIS A 1006 -24.60 -27.07 -24.49
CA HIS A 1006 -23.85 -28.15 -23.85
C HIS A 1006 -24.73 -28.96 -22.87
N PRO A 1007 -24.71 -30.30 -22.92
CA PRO A 1007 -25.52 -31.14 -22.05
C PRO A 1007 -25.34 -30.85 -20.56
N GLY A 1008 -26.43 -30.91 -19.79
CA GLY A 1008 -26.44 -30.71 -18.34
C GLY A 1008 -26.51 -29.25 -17.88
N LEU A 1009 -26.31 -28.27 -18.77
CA LEU A 1009 -26.44 -26.84 -18.44
C LEU A 1009 -27.80 -26.28 -18.84
N LYS A 1010 -28.34 -25.38 -18.02
CA LYS A 1010 -29.53 -24.58 -18.38
C LYS A 1010 -29.18 -23.53 -19.44
N GLN A 1011 -30.17 -23.12 -20.22
CA GLN A 1011 -30.03 -22.04 -21.20
C GLN A 1011 -29.93 -20.66 -20.54
N VAL A 1012 -29.14 -19.77 -21.15
CA VAL A 1012 -28.87 -18.40 -20.71
C VAL A 1012 -29.26 -17.40 -21.80
N ASP A 1013 -29.86 -16.28 -21.41
CA ASP A 1013 -30.23 -15.19 -22.32
C ASP A 1013 -28.98 -14.36 -22.68
N PRO A 1014 -28.63 -14.21 -23.97
CA PRO A 1014 -27.41 -13.53 -24.40
C PRO A 1014 -27.48 -12.01 -24.21
N THR A 1015 -28.66 -11.42 -23.98
CA THR A 1015 -28.83 -9.97 -23.84
C THR A 1015 -28.74 -9.53 -22.38
N LEU A 1016 -29.40 -10.26 -21.48
CA LEU A 1016 -29.52 -9.94 -20.06
C LEU A 1016 -28.47 -10.64 -19.18
N ALA A 1017 -27.75 -11.62 -19.74
CA ALA A 1017 -26.79 -12.48 -19.04
C ALA A 1017 -27.42 -13.29 -17.87
N LEU A 1018 -28.74 -13.52 -17.95
CA LEU A 1018 -29.53 -14.26 -16.95
C LEU A 1018 -30.06 -15.58 -17.54
N PRO A 1019 -30.32 -16.62 -16.73
CA PRO A 1019 -30.95 -17.85 -17.18
C PRO A 1019 -32.31 -17.58 -17.87
N VAL A 1020 -32.61 -18.27 -18.98
CA VAL A 1020 -33.83 -18.01 -19.78
C VAL A 1020 -35.10 -18.14 -18.94
N GLU A 1021 -35.17 -19.13 -18.04
CA GLU A 1021 -36.29 -19.32 -17.08
C GLU A 1021 -36.55 -18.08 -16.21
N VAL A 1022 -35.51 -17.32 -15.84
CA VAL A 1022 -35.63 -16.09 -15.06
C VAL A 1022 -36.19 -14.97 -15.93
N VAL A 1023 -35.70 -14.84 -17.17
CA VAL A 1023 -36.17 -13.85 -18.15
C VAL A 1023 -37.63 -14.07 -18.54
N GLU A 1024 -38.04 -15.33 -18.75
CA GLU A 1024 -39.44 -15.70 -19.00
C GLU A 1024 -40.35 -15.34 -17.82
N ARG A 1025 -39.91 -15.64 -16.58
CA ARG A 1025 -40.63 -15.27 -15.35
C ARG A 1025 -40.80 -13.75 -15.21
N LEU A 1026 -39.78 -12.97 -15.51
CA LEU A 1026 -39.84 -11.50 -15.50
C LEU A 1026 -40.79 -10.96 -16.58
N ASN A 1027 -40.72 -11.50 -17.80
CA ASN A 1027 -41.63 -11.13 -18.89
C ASN A 1027 -43.10 -11.48 -18.58
N ALA A 1028 -43.36 -12.60 -17.91
CA ALA A 1028 -44.71 -12.95 -17.43
C ALA A 1028 -45.19 -11.96 -16.35
N LYS A 1029 -44.33 -11.59 -15.39
CA LYS A 1029 -44.65 -10.58 -14.37
C LYS A 1029 -44.96 -9.21 -14.98
N LYS A 1030 -44.21 -8.77 -16.00
CA LYS A 1030 -44.49 -7.52 -16.74
C LYS A 1030 -45.83 -7.55 -17.47
N LYS A 1031 -46.10 -8.59 -18.26
CA LYS A 1031 -47.38 -8.75 -18.97
C LYS A 1031 -48.59 -8.70 -18.02
N ASN A 1032 -48.47 -9.28 -16.83
CA ASN A 1032 -49.52 -9.25 -15.81
C ASN A 1032 -49.69 -7.89 -15.10
N LYS A 1033 -48.76 -6.93 -15.26
CA LYS A 1033 -48.94 -5.53 -14.82
C LYS A 1033 -49.57 -4.64 -15.89
N SER A 1034 -49.56 -5.05 -17.16
CA SER A 1034 -50.13 -4.31 -18.30
C SER A 1034 -51.58 -4.68 -18.62
N ILE A 1035 -52.22 -5.51 -17.78
CA ILE A 1035 -53.62 -5.93 -17.81
C ILE A 1035 -54.32 -5.34 -16.58
#